data_AF-A0A1X7U9U1-F1
#
_entry.id   AF-A0A1X7U9U1-F1
#
_cell.length_a   1.000
_cell.length_b   1.000
_cell.length_c   1.000
_cell.angle_alpha   90.00
_cell.angle_beta   90.00
_cell.angle_gamma   90.00
#
_symmetry.space_group_name_H-M   'P 1'
#
loop_
_entity.id
_entity.type
_entity.pdbx_description
1 polymer ?
#
loop_
_entity_poly.entity_id
_entity_poly.type
_entity_poly.pdbx_seq_one_letter_code
_entity_poly.pdbx_strand_id
1 'polypeptide(L)'
;MAEYFLPLLFLLLCVLPLLSTADGPPLVWAVRLAHSDHSRVAKETGLVSSGHINELLDDVYEFKLGQEDHAHLLSHLKSRDLVIDHVHSNVLSHPHVQWAEHQYSITRDKRDIYFNDPLFPHQWHLVNHQENGHDINVTEVWLSNITGVGVTVAVVDDGLQHGNQELSDNYNAKGSYDFNDYDYDPNPDTSSVSNSHGTRCAGLVASVANNSICGVGVAYKSSVSGIRLLDGVITDLLEAKALTYKTHINHIYSCSWGPTDDGMTVEAPGTLAQLAFQLGTQRGRYGYGSIFVFASGNGGNKQDNCNFDGYANSIYTVTIGAVDELDKKPYYAEECSSKLAVTYSNGVKRGDRNIVTADITKGHSCTSGFSGTSAAAPMAAGLIALALQVRDCLTWRDVQGIIVYSAVPIDISEGDWFTNGADFMHSHQHGFGVLDAYRLTRSAQVWPLLPAQVVWKSDTYYTNSPIPYSMDRKLQQNITLSLDDMPPSLHTLEHVAITVTIDHTYRGALILDLVSPSGTVSHLATSRKKDSSSKGLRDWTFTTVRCWGEGPLGVWSLQVADDTSIGIPPDTEGESRGYLLQWSIKLYGTNLTSLDIVNRKILIDQVVNGDDDVIPSTCPPKPTNLQDITFPDSPIGNKLLKVLSALAAVIVSILFLHILITFIYRKMRDKKNSYRSALPPVTLRHLSSTAEEEEGLLLESRDNNENEWNEEIVEDKTTL
;
A
#
# COMPACT_ATOMS: atom_id res chain seq x y z
N MET A 1 -35.68 -32.37 -57.94
CA MET A 1 -35.57 -33.65 -57.20
C MET A 1 -34.14 -33.98 -56.72
N ALA A 2 -33.14 -33.11 -56.95
CA ALA A 2 -31.78 -33.26 -56.41
C ALA A 2 -31.46 -32.29 -55.25
N GLU A 3 -32.36 -31.35 -54.90
CA GLU A 3 -32.12 -30.33 -53.85
C GLU A 3 -32.63 -30.71 -52.44
N TYR A 4 -33.19 -31.91 -52.26
CA TYR A 4 -33.66 -32.40 -50.95
C TYR A 4 -32.85 -33.60 -50.41
N PHE A 5 -31.84 -34.09 -51.15
CA PHE A 5 -31.09 -35.29 -50.76
C PHE A 5 -29.81 -35.01 -49.96
N LEU A 6 -29.19 -33.83 -50.11
CA LEU A 6 -28.02 -33.43 -49.32
C LEU A 6 -28.33 -33.15 -47.84
N PRO A 7 -29.46 -32.49 -47.49
CA PRO A 7 -29.80 -32.26 -46.08
C PRO A 7 -30.19 -33.54 -45.34
N LEU A 8 -30.79 -34.52 -46.02
CA LEU A 8 -31.21 -35.79 -45.42
C LEU A 8 -30.03 -36.73 -45.14
N LEU A 9 -29.01 -36.73 -46.00
CA LEU A 9 -27.78 -37.51 -45.78
C LEU A 9 -26.93 -36.93 -44.63
N PHE A 10 -26.92 -35.60 -44.47
CA PHE A 10 -26.26 -34.92 -43.35
C PHE A 10 -27.00 -35.16 -42.02
N LEU A 11 -28.34 -35.15 -42.02
CA LEU A 11 -29.13 -35.53 -40.84
C LEU A 11 -28.95 -37.01 -40.46
N LEU A 12 -28.80 -37.92 -41.43
CA LEU A 12 -28.51 -39.33 -41.14
C LEU A 12 -27.08 -39.54 -40.59
N LEU A 13 -26.09 -38.79 -41.09
CA LEU A 13 -24.69 -38.87 -40.61
C LEU A 13 -24.48 -38.17 -39.25
N CYS A 14 -25.27 -37.14 -38.92
CA CYS A 14 -25.23 -36.49 -37.61
C CYS A 14 -26.02 -37.22 -36.51
N VAL A 15 -26.92 -38.15 -36.86
CA VAL A 15 -27.67 -38.98 -35.88
C VAL A 15 -26.97 -40.33 -35.63
N LEU A 16 -25.96 -40.69 -36.42
CA LEU A 16 -25.23 -41.96 -36.27
C LEU A 16 -24.19 -42.04 -35.11
N PRO A 17 -23.89 -41.00 -34.31
CA PRO A 17 -23.25 -41.18 -33.00
C PRO A 17 -24.23 -41.13 -31.82
N LEU A 18 -25.56 -41.02 -32.03
CA LEU A 18 -26.56 -41.10 -30.95
C LEU A 18 -27.09 -42.52 -30.72
N LEU A 19 -26.32 -43.53 -31.13
CA LEU A 19 -26.51 -44.92 -30.72
C LEU A 19 -25.63 -45.21 -29.50
N SER A 20 -26.24 -45.09 -28.33
CA SER A 20 -25.89 -45.81 -27.10
C SER A 20 -24.43 -45.74 -26.64
N THR A 21 -24.06 -44.65 -25.97
CA THR A 21 -23.17 -44.77 -24.80
C THR A 21 -24.06 -44.88 -23.57
N ALA A 22 -23.86 -45.92 -22.77
CA ALA A 22 -24.62 -46.15 -21.54
C ALA A 22 -24.37 -44.98 -20.55
N ASP A 23 -25.25 -43.98 -20.57
CA ASP A 23 -25.15 -42.74 -19.78
C ASP A 23 -25.16 -43.03 -18.28
N GLY A 24 -23.97 -42.98 -17.71
CA GLY A 24 -23.71 -43.07 -16.28
C GLY A 24 -22.20 -43.03 -16.03
N PRO A 25 -21.76 -42.67 -14.82
CA PRO A 25 -20.34 -42.68 -14.46
C PRO A 25 -19.72 -44.06 -14.73
N PRO A 26 -18.39 -44.18 -14.89
CA PRO A 26 -17.75 -45.48 -14.96
C PRO A 26 -18.12 -46.32 -13.73
N LEU A 27 -18.34 -47.63 -13.93
CA LEU A 27 -18.61 -48.56 -12.84
C LEU A 27 -17.28 -48.97 -12.22
N VAL A 28 -17.09 -48.61 -10.95
CA VAL A 28 -15.81 -48.75 -10.23
C VAL A 28 -16.05 -49.43 -8.89
N TRP A 29 -15.10 -50.28 -8.48
CA TRP A 29 -15.08 -50.94 -7.19
C TRP A 29 -13.78 -50.61 -6.46
N ALA A 30 -13.89 -50.33 -5.17
CA ALA A 30 -12.77 -50.43 -4.25
C ALA A 30 -12.71 -51.87 -3.75
N VAL A 31 -11.55 -52.53 -3.85
CA VAL A 31 -11.39 -53.95 -3.54
C VAL A 31 -10.17 -54.15 -2.65
N ARG A 32 -10.37 -54.72 -1.46
CA ARG A 32 -9.28 -55.09 -0.54
C ARG A 32 -8.88 -56.54 -0.76
N LEU A 33 -7.57 -56.78 -0.90
CA LEU A 33 -7.02 -58.11 -1.20
C LEU A 33 -6.14 -58.68 -0.09
N ALA A 34 -6.25 -59.98 0.16
CA ALA A 34 -5.48 -60.71 1.18
C ALA A 34 -4.02 -61.03 0.76
N HIS A 35 -3.33 -60.10 0.08
CA HIS A 35 -2.03 -60.27 -0.58
C HIS A 35 -2.09 -61.17 -1.82
N SER A 36 -2.58 -60.61 -2.92
CA SER A 36 -2.68 -61.27 -4.22
C SER A 36 -2.42 -60.29 -5.36
N ASP A 37 -1.98 -60.79 -6.51
CA ASP A 37 -1.81 -59.97 -7.72
C ASP A 37 -3.16 -59.37 -8.15
N HIS A 38 -3.33 -58.08 -7.88
CA HIS A 38 -4.54 -57.31 -8.15
C HIS A 38 -4.93 -57.33 -9.64
N SER A 39 -3.95 -57.38 -10.55
CA SER A 39 -4.22 -57.43 -11.99
C SER A 39 -4.80 -58.78 -12.39
N ARG A 40 -4.31 -59.86 -11.77
CA ARG A 40 -4.87 -61.20 -11.96
C ARG A 40 -6.28 -61.29 -11.40
N VAL A 41 -6.51 -60.85 -10.17
CA VAL A 41 -7.82 -60.91 -9.51
C VAL A 41 -8.85 -60.06 -10.26
N ALA A 42 -8.49 -58.84 -10.70
CA ALA A 42 -9.37 -58.02 -11.52
C ALA A 42 -9.80 -58.78 -12.79
N LYS A 43 -8.83 -59.35 -13.53
CA LYS A 43 -9.13 -60.10 -14.76
C LYS A 43 -10.01 -61.33 -14.52
N GLU A 44 -9.75 -62.09 -13.46
CA GLU A 44 -10.54 -63.27 -13.08
C GLU A 44 -11.99 -62.91 -12.70
N THR A 45 -12.22 -61.68 -12.24
CA THR A 45 -13.55 -61.13 -11.94
C THR A 45 -14.18 -60.35 -13.10
N GLY A 46 -13.55 -60.32 -14.28
CA GLY A 46 -14.04 -59.60 -15.45
C GLY A 46 -13.85 -58.08 -15.40
N LEU A 47 -12.87 -57.61 -14.62
CA LEU A 47 -12.55 -56.21 -14.39
C LEU A 47 -11.09 -55.88 -14.76
N VAL A 48 -10.79 -54.60 -14.84
CA VAL A 48 -9.45 -54.07 -15.04
C VAL A 48 -9.00 -53.35 -13.78
N SER A 49 -7.83 -53.72 -13.25
CA SER A 49 -7.23 -53.01 -12.12
C SER A 49 -6.60 -51.70 -12.59
N SER A 50 -6.94 -50.60 -11.94
CA SER A 50 -6.30 -49.27 -12.12
C SER A 50 -5.10 -49.05 -11.19
N GLY A 51 -4.86 -49.95 -10.23
CA GLY A 51 -3.75 -49.88 -9.29
C GLY A 51 -4.21 -49.62 -7.86
N HIS A 52 -3.26 -49.31 -6.98
CA HIS A 52 -3.53 -48.93 -5.59
C HIS A 52 -4.24 -47.57 -5.54
N ILE A 53 -5.18 -47.41 -4.60
CA ILE A 53 -5.90 -46.14 -4.42
C ILE A 53 -4.95 -45.04 -3.92
N ASN A 54 -4.12 -45.33 -2.91
CA ASN A 54 -3.04 -44.47 -2.42
C ASN A 54 -2.08 -45.23 -1.49
N GLU A 55 -1.04 -44.54 -1.00
CA GLU A 55 0.02 -45.10 -0.14
C GLU A 55 -0.46 -45.52 1.26
N LEU A 56 -1.59 -44.99 1.75
CA LEU A 56 -2.15 -45.31 3.08
C LEU A 56 -3.15 -46.47 3.05
N LEU A 57 -3.64 -46.82 1.85
CA LEU A 57 -4.56 -47.91 1.57
C LEU A 57 -3.89 -48.92 0.63
N ASP A 58 -2.70 -49.37 1.01
CA ASP A 58 -1.84 -50.23 0.21
C ASP A 58 -2.46 -51.61 -0.09
N ASP A 59 -3.43 -52.07 0.69
CA ASP A 59 -4.17 -53.31 0.45
C ASP A 59 -5.46 -53.13 -0.37
N VAL A 60 -5.80 -51.89 -0.77
CA VAL A 60 -7.03 -51.54 -1.50
C VAL A 60 -6.73 -51.07 -2.92
N TYR A 61 -7.43 -51.68 -3.87
CA TYR A 61 -7.24 -51.49 -5.30
C TYR A 61 -8.51 -50.97 -5.94
N GLU A 62 -8.33 -50.17 -6.99
CA GLU A 62 -9.43 -49.67 -7.81
C GLU A 62 -9.65 -50.60 -9.01
N PHE A 63 -10.80 -51.25 -9.08
CA PHE A 63 -11.20 -52.11 -10.20
C PHE A 63 -12.28 -51.42 -11.03
N LYS A 64 -12.16 -51.48 -12.36
CA LYS A 64 -13.08 -50.85 -13.31
C LYS A 64 -13.69 -51.87 -14.25
N LEU A 65 -14.97 -51.72 -14.57
CA LEU A 65 -15.61 -52.46 -15.65
C LEU A 65 -15.31 -51.78 -16.99
N GLY A 66 -14.82 -52.55 -17.96
CA GLY A 66 -14.56 -52.07 -19.31
C GLY A 66 -15.84 -51.57 -19.99
N GLN A 67 -15.72 -50.57 -20.87
CA GLN A 67 -16.87 -49.97 -21.55
C GLN A 67 -17.62 -50.97 -22.44
N GLU A 68 -16.88 -51.85 -23.12
CA GLU A 68 -17.47 -52.93 -23.94
C GLU A 68 -18.18 -53.99 -23.08
N ASP A 69 -17.56 -54.39 -21.97
CA ASP A 69 -18.15 -55.36 -21.03
C ASP A 69 -19.40 -54.81 -20.36
N HIS A 70 -19.40 -53.52 -20.00
CA HIS A 70 -20.57 -52.84 -19.48
C HIS A 70 -21.72 -52.83 -20.50
N ALA A 71 -21.45 -52.48 -21.76
CA ALA A 71 -22.46 -52.49 -22.82
C ALA A 71 -23.03 -53.90 -23.07
N HIS A 72 -22.14 -54.91 -23.06
CA HIS A 72 -22.52 -56.31 -23.20
C HIS A 72 -23.42 -56.77 -22.03
N LEU A 73 -23.02 -56.55 -20.78
CA LEU A 73 -23.80 -56.94 -19.60
C LEU A 73 -25.13 -56.19 -19.52
N LEU A 74 -25.13 -54.90 -19.87
CA LEU A 74 -26.34 -54.07 -19.87
C LEU A 74 -27.37 -54.56 -20.90
N SER A 75 -26.92 -55.02 -22.08
CA SER A 75 -27.81 -55.61 -23.09
C SER A 75 -28.54 -56.88 -22.62
N HIS A 76 -27.94 -57.63 -21.70
CA HIS A 76 -28.50 -58.87 -21.16
C HIS A 76 -29.33 -58.65 -19.89
N LEU A 77 -28.79 -57.90 -18.94
CA LEU A 77 -29.38 -57.69 -17.62
C LEU A 77 -30.41 -56.56 -17.62
N LYS A 78 -30.45 -55.73 -18.67
CA LYS A 78 -31.45 -54.67 -18.92
C LYS A 78 -31.56 -53.58 -17.85
N SER A 79 -30.75 -53.62 -16.80
CA SER A 79 -30.66 -52.61 -15.75
C SER A 79 -29.21 -52.45 -15.30
N ARG A 80 -28.78 -51.21 -15.12
CA ARG A 80 -27.46 -50.88 -14.59
C ARG A 80 -27.27 -51.39 -13.16
N ASP A 81 -28.31 -51.36 -12.34
CA ASP A 81 -28.26 -51.90 -10.97
C ASP A 81 -28.05 -53.42 -10.99
N LEU A 82 -28.69 -54.12 -11.92
CA LEU A 82 -28.48 -55.56 -12.08
C LEU A 82 -27.07 -55.88 -12.60
N VAL A 83 -26.48 -55.02 -13.42
CA VAL A 83 -25.06 -55.13 -13.82
C VAL A 83 -24.16 -54.93 -12.60
N ILE A 84 -24.43 -53.92 -11.77
CA ILE A 84 -23.69 -53.67 -10.53
C ILE A 84 -23.77 -54.89 -9.62
N ASP A 85 -24.96 -55.41 -9.34
CA ASP A 85 -25.18 -56.56 -8.47
C ASP A 85 -24.46 -57.81 -8.98
N HIS A 86 -24.52 -58.05 -10.30
CA HIS A 86 -23.85 -59.18 -10.94
C HIS A 86 -22.34 -59.12 -10.78
N VAL A 87 -21.73 -57.98 -11.15
CA VAL A 87 -20.28 -57.77 -11.06
C VAL A 87 -19.82 -57.77 -9.60
N HIS A 88 -20.56 -57.11 -8.72
CA HIS A 88 -20.24 -57.03 -7.30
C HIS A 88 -20.26 -58.42 -6.64
N SER A 89 -21.24 -59.26 -6.98
CA SER A 89 -21.30 -60.66 -6.51
C SER A 89 -20.11 -61.48 -7.02
N ASN A 90 -19.70 -61.30 -8.28
CA ASN A 90 -18.54 -61.99 -8.84
C ASN A 90 -17.25 -61.60 -8.12
N VAL A 91 -17.05 -60.31 -7.85
CA VAL A 91 -15.89 -59.80 -7.10
C VAL A 91 -15.86 -60.35 -5.68
N LEU A 92 -16.97 -60.31 -4.95
CA LEU A 92 -17.06 -60.82 -3.58
C LEU A 92 -16.88 -62.34 -3.49
N SER A 93 -17.23 -63.09 -4.53
CA SER A 93 -17.07 -64.55 -4.57
C SER A 93 -15.61 -65.00 -4.72
N HIS A 94 -14.70 -64.09 -5.05
CA HIS A 94 -13.31 -64.41 -5.32
C HIS A 94 -12.53 -64.67 -4.01
N PRO A 95 -11.79 -65.79 -3.88
CA PRO A 95 -11.19 -66.23 -2.60
C PRO A 95 -10.11 -65.30 -2.03
N HIS A 96 -9.56 -64.41 -2.86
CA HIS A 96 -8.56 -63.42 -2.45
C HIS A 96 -9.13 -62.03 -2.14
N VAL A 97 -10.42 -61.82 -2.39
CA VAL A 97 -11.12 -60.56 -2.06
C VAL A 97 -11.61 -60.64 -0.63
N GLN A 98 -11.08 -59.78 0.24
CA GLN A 98 -11.53 -59.67 1.64
C GLN A 98 -12.77 -58.80 1.76
N TRP A 99 -12.84 -57.78 0.91
CA TRP A 99 -13.90 -56.78 0.89
C TRP A 99 -13.94 -56.12 -0.48
N ALA A 100 -15.13 -55.79 -0.94
CA ALA A 100 -15.32 -54.97 -2.10
C ALA A 100 -16.51 -54.03 -1.87
N GLU A 101 -16.47 -52.85 -2.46
CA GLU A 101 -17.57 -51.89 -2.46
C GLU A 101 -17.66 -51.20 -3.81
N HIS A 102 -18.86 -51.25 -4.42
CA HIS A 102 -19.16 -50.47 -5.61
C HIS A 102 -19.23 -48.98 -5.27
N GLN A 103 -18.56 -48.13 -6.04
CA GLN A 103 -18.49 -46.70 -5.79
C GLN A 103 -19.66 -45.98 -6.46
N TYR A 104 -20.51 -45.36 -5.63
CA TYR A 104 -21.61 -44.55 -6.11
C TYR A 104 -21.18 -43.09 -6.23
N SER A 105 -21.70 -42.39 -7.25
CA SER A 105 -21.60 -40.94 -7.31
C SER A 105 -22.29 -40.32 -6.11
N ILE A 106 -21.51 -39.60 -5.31
CA ILE A 106 -22.01 -38.81 -4.18
C ILE A 106 -21.99 -37.33 -4.57
N THR A 107 -23.14 -36.67 -4.43
CA THR A 107 -23.26 -35.22 -4.60
C THR A 107 -22.81 -34.53 -3.32
N ARG A 108 -21.96 -33.52 -3.44
CA ARG A 108 -21.54 -32.65 -2.34
C ARG A 108 -21.87 -31.21 -2.72
N ASP A 109 -22.57 -30.49 -1.84
CA ASP A 109 -22.74 -29.05 -1.99
C ASP A 109 -21.50 -28.33 -1.45
N LYS A 110 -21.01 -27.34 -2.18
CA LYS A 110 -19.98 -26.42 -1.66
C LYS A 110 -20.66 -25.55 -0.60
N ARG A 111 -20.07 -25.44 0.59
CA ARG A 111 -20.57 -24.52 1.63
C ARG A 111 -20.17 -23.11 1.22
N ASP A 112 -21.00 -22.43 0.46
CA ASP A 112 -20.76 -21.03 0.11
C ASP A 112 -21.05 -20.13 1.32
N ILE A 113 -20.28 -19.04 1.44
CA ILE A 113 -20.61 -17.98 2.40
C ILE A 113 -21.88 -17.28 1.92
N TYR A 114 -22.90 -17.29 2.75
CA TYR A 114 -24.13 -16.56 2.51
C TYR A 114 -24.23 -15.36 3.46
N PHE A 115 -24.39 -14.18 2.87
CA PHE A 115 -24.75 -12.96 3.55
C PHE A 115 -26.16 -12.54 3.11
N ASN A 116 -26.98 -12.07 4.05
CA ASN A 116 -28.33 -11.58 3.72
C ASN A 116 -28.34 -10.16 3.11
N ASP A 117 -27.15 -9.57 2.91
CA ASP A 117 -26.94 -8.22 2.40
C ASP A 117 -27.19 -8.17 0.88
N PRO A 118 -28.16 -7.35 0.41
CA PRO A 118 -28.73 -7.47 -0.94
C PRO A 118 -27.77 -7.16 -2.09
N LEU A 119 -26.70 -6.39 -1.83
CA LEU A 119 -25.68 -6.03 -2.82
C LEU A 119 -24.40 -6.87 -2.69
N PHE A 120 -24.30 -7.82 -1.75
CA PHE A 120 -23.15 -8.73 -1.67
C PHE A 120 -22.92 -9.51 -2.97
N PRO A 121 -23.95 -10.05 -3.68
CA PRO A 121 -23.76 -10.69 -4.99
C PRO A 121 -23.21 -9.76 -6.08
N HIS A 122 -23.24 -8.44 -5.87
CA HIS A 122 -22.67 -7.43 -6.76
C HIS A 122 -21.26 -6.97 -6.35
N GLN A 123 -20.77 -7.36 -5.17
CA GLN A 123 -19.40 -7.09 -4.69
C GLN A 123 -18.42 -8.10 -5.27
N TRP A 124 -18.23 -8.01 -6.59
CA TRP A 124 -17.36 -8.89 -7.34
C TRP A 124 -15.91 -8.90 -6.87
N HIS A 125 -15.43 -7.77 -6.31
CA HIS A 125 -14.11 -7.67 -5.73
C HIS A 125 -13.91 -8.57 -4.50
N LEU A 126 -15.00 -9.00 -3.83
CA LEU A 126 -14.98 -9.95 -2.71
C LEU A 126 -15.12 -11.39 -3.21
N VAL A 127 -16.08 -11.62 -4.12
CA VAL A 127 -16.33 -12.92 -4.76
C VAL A 127 -16.77 -12.67 -6.21
N ASN A 128 -15.93 -13.03 -7.17
CA ASN A 128 -16.23 -12.80 -8.57
C ASN A 128 -16.83 -14.05 -9.22
N HIS A 129 -18.16 -14.08 -9.34
CA HIS A 129 -18.88 -15.18 -9.99
C HIS A 129 -18.80 -15.18 -11.53
N GLN A 130 -18.29 -14.11 -12.15
CA GLN A 130 -18.18 -14.01 -13.61
C GLN A 130 -16.77 -14.38 -14.09
N GLU A 131 -15.75 -13.89 -13.40
CA GLU A 131 -14.34 -14.14 -13.69
C GLU A 131 -13.70 -14.79 -12.46
N ASN A 132 -13.74 -16.12 -12.38
CA ASN A 132 -13.27 -16.87 -11.22
C ASN A 132 -11.79 -16.56 -10.91
N GLY A 133 -11.51 -16.18 -9.67
CA GLY A 133 -10.16 -15.86 -9.20
C GLY A 133 -9.75 -14.39 -9.39
N HIS A 134 -10.59 -13.58 -10.03
CA HIS A 134 -10.39 -12.12 -10.13
C HIS A 134 -11.14 -11.41 -8.99
N ASP A 135 -10.75 -11.73 -7.77
CA ASP A 135 -11.24 -11.19 -6.51
C ASP A 135 -10.15 -11.27 -5.44
N ILE A 136 -10.38 -10.66 -4.27
CA ILE A 136 -9.37 -10.65 -3.19
C ILE A 136 -9.22 -11.98 -2.44
N ASN A 137 -9.90 -13.05 -2.86
CA ASN A 137 -9.82 -14.39 -2.26
C ASN A 137 -10.10 -14.44 -0.74
N VAL A 138 -11.17 -13.76 -0.29
CA VAL A 138 -11.49 -13.59 1.14
C VAL A 138 -12.35 -14.71 1.74
N THR A 139 -12.97 -15.54 0.91
CA THR A 139 -13.96 -16.54 1.34
C THR A 139 -13.42 -17.49 2.41
N GLU A 140 -12.29 -18.17 2.18
CA GLU A 140 -11.73 -19.12 3.15
C GLU A 140 -11.24 -18.44 4.44
N VAL A 141 -10.85 -17.16 4.34
CA VAL A 141 -10.43 -16.33 5.49
C VAL A 141 -11.62 -16.09 6.42
N TRP A 142 -12.77 -15.72 5.85
CA TRP A 142 -14.01 -15.54 6.61
C TRP A 142 -14.54 -16.86 7.18
N LEU A 143 -14.46 -17.97 6.42
CA LEU A 143 -14.81 -19.32 6.93
C LEU A 143 -13.92 -19.73 8.12
N SER A 144 -12.70 -19.21 8.17
CA SER A 144 -11.75 -19.39 9.28
C SER A 144 -11.97 -18.40 10.44
N ASN A 145 -13.09 -17.66 10.46
CA ASN A 145 -13.44 -16.67 11.46
C ASN A 145 -12.43 -15.50 11.60
N ILE A 146 -11.68 -15.23 10.54
CA ILE A 146 -10.83 -14.04 10.42
C ILE A 146 -11.66 -12.97 9.70
N THR A 147 -12.06 -11.93 10.43
CA THR A 147 -13.10 -10.97 10.03
C THR A 147 -12.76 -9.52 10.39
N GLY A 148 -11.56 -9.29 10.93
CA GLY A 148 -11.04 -7.99 11.37
C GLY A 148 -11.22 -7.66 12.86
N VAL A 149 -11.75 -8.59 13.67
CA VAL A 149 -12.05 -8.34 15.09
C VAL A 149 -10.82 -7.85 15.85
N GLY A 150 -11.00 -6.80 16.66
CA GLY A 150 -9.95 -6.24 17.51
C GLY A 150 -8.98 -5.30 16.79
N VAL A 151 -9.13 -5.12 15.48
CA VAL A 151 -8.38 -4.16 14.68
C VAL A 151 -9.25 -2.93 14.39
N THR A 152 -8.65 -1.76 14.39
CA THR A 152 -9.31 -0.49 14.07
C THR A 152 -8.60 0.19 12.92
N VAL A 153 -9.35 0.53 11.88
CA VAL A 153 -8.88 1.30 10.72
C VAL A 153 -9.44 2.72 10.82
N ALA A 154 -8.57 3.72 10.75
CA ALA A 154 -8.96 5.11 10.64
C ALA A 154 -8.99 5.52 9.16
N VAL A 155 -10.13 6.03 8.70
CA VAL A 155 -10.28 6.65 7.39
C VAL A 155 -10.01 8.15 7.57
N VAL A 156 -8.90 8.63 7.00
CA VAL A 156 -8.48 10.04 7.05
C VAL A 156 -8.94 10.69 5.75
N ASP A 157 -10.05 11.43 5.79
CA ASP A 157 -10.75 11.85 4.57
C ASP A 157 -11.69 13.07 4.80
N ASP A 158 -12.76 13.21 4.02
CA ASP A 158 -13.78 14.26 4.10
C ASP A 158 -14.82 14.08 5.22
N GLY A 159 -14.79 12.94 5.90
CA GLY A 159 -15.68 12.59 7.01
C GLY A 159 -16.19 11.15 6.94
N LEU A 160 -16.83 10.70 8.01
CA LEU A 160 -17.44 9.39 8.11
C LEU A 160 -18.83 9.54 8.71
N GLN A 161 -19.87 9.21 7.94
CA GLN A 161 -21.24 9.24 8.42
C GLN A 161 -21.46 8.10 9.41
N HIS A 162 -21.11 8.33 10.67
CA HIS A 162 -21.07 7.30 11.69
C HIS A 162 -22.46 6.75 12.06
N GLY A 163 -23.52 7.50 11.72
CA GLY A 163 -24.92 7.05 11.84
C GLY A 163 -25.41 6.19 10.67
N ASN A 164 -24.60 5.94 9.64
CA ASN A 164 -24.94 5.03 8.55
C ASN A 164 -25.11 3.60 9.12
N GLN A 165 -26.20 2.93 8.76
CA GLN A 165 -26.51 1.57 9.26
C GLN A 165 -25.47 0.53 8.86
N GLU A 166 -24.76 0.74 7.75
CA GLU A 166 -23.62 -0.08 7.33
C GLU A 166 -22.40 0.07 8.23
N LEU A 167 -22.29 1.15 9.00
CA LEU A 167 -21.07 1.50 9.74
C LEU A 167 -21.29 1.61 11.24
N SER A 168 -22.52 1.88 11.69
CA SER A 168 -22.82 2.30 13.05
C SER A 168 -22.40 1.30 14.13
N ASP A 169 -22.55 -0.01 13.88
CA ASP A 169 -22.12 -1.05 14.83
C ASP A 169 -20.58 -1.19 14.91
N ASN A 170 -19.89 -0.86 13.82
CA ASN A 170 -18.44 -0.94 13.71
C ASN A 170 -17.74 0.40 13.98
N TYR A 171 -18.49 1.50 14.16
CA TYR A 171 -17.92 2.82 14.36
C TYR A 171 -17.16 2.95 15.69
N ASN A 172 -15.97 3.54 15.65
CA ASN A 172 -15.14 3.81 16.83
C ASN A 172 -14.98 5.30 17.10
N ALA A 173 -15.86 5.84 17.94
CA ALA A 173 -15.79 7.24 18.39
C ALA A 173 -14.45 7.60 19.07
N LYS A 174 -13.82 6.66 19.79
CA LYS A 174 -12.58 6.95 20.54
C LYS A 174 -11.38 7.24 19.64
N GLY A 175 -11.38 6.66 18.43
CA GLY A 175 -10.36 6.84 17.41
C GLY A 175 -10.72 7.92 16.38
N SER A 176 -11.89 8.56 16.51
CA SER A 176 -12.41 9.54 15.54
C SER A 176 -12.22 10.98 15.99
N TYR A 177 -12.15 11.91 15.03
CA TYR A 177 -12.05 13.35 15.27
C TYR A 177 -12.36 14.17 14.01
N ASP A 178 -12.83 15.39 14.21
CA ASP A 178 -13.00 16.38 13.17
C ASP A 178 -11.94 17.49 13.29
N PHE A 179 -11.01 17.54 12.35
CA PHE A 179 -9.98 18.59 12.29
C PHE A 179 -10.40 19.85 11.54
N ASN A 180 -11.53 19.82 10.85
CA ASN A 180 -12.10 20.98 10.17
C ASN A 180 -12.89 21.85 11.15
N ASP A 181 -13.74 21.22 11.97
CA ASP A 181 -14.61 21.89 12.95
C ASP A 181 -14.09 21.79 14.40
N TYR A 182 -12.99 21.05 14.61
CA TYR A 182 -12.29 20.89 15.90
C TYR A 182 -13.12 20.23 17.02
N ASP A 183 -13.93 19.24 16.67
CA ASP A 183 -14.73 18.47 17.61
C ASP A 183 -14.59 16.94 17.43
N TYR A 184 -15.41 16.17 18.16
CA TYR A 184 -15.33 14.70 18.16
C TYR A 184 -16.33 14.03 17.20
N ASP A 185 -17.11 14.79 16.43
CA ASP A 185 -18.09 14.27 15.48
C ASP A 185 -17.52 14.34 14.05
N PRO A 186 -17.04 13.22 13.48
CA PRO A 186 -16.48 13.21 12.14
C PRO A 186 -17.55 13.18 11.03
N ASN A 187 -18.83 13.43 11.32
CA ASN A 187 -19.88 13.39 10.31
C ASN A 187 -19.55 14.34 9.15
N PRO A 188 -19.69 13.89 7.89
CA PRO A 188 -19.46 14.74 6.74
C PRO A 188 -20.54 15.82 6.62
N ASP A 189 -20.19 16.98 6.08
CA ASP A 189 -21.20 17.94 5.66
C ASP A 189 -21.99 17.40 4.46
N THR A 190 -23.21 16.94 4.73
CA THR A 190 -24.14 16.40 3.73
C THR A 190 -24.75 17.44 2.78
N SER A 191 -24.39 18.72 2.92
CA SER A 191 -24.74 19.77 1.96
C SER A 191 -24.04 19.54 0.60
N SER A 192 -22.90 18.88 0.60
CA SER A 192 -22.15 18.49 -0.60
C SER A 192 -22.04 16.97 -0.74
N VAL A 193 -22.42 16.46 -1.91
CA VAL A 193 -22.21 15.03 -2.26
C VAL A 193 -20.73 14.67 -2.45
N SER A 194 -19.84 15.68 -2.55
CA SER A 194 -18.39 15.44 -2.56
C SER A 194 -17.91 14.79 -1.28
N ASN A 195 -18.56 15.08 -0.15
CA ASN A 195 -18.16 14.64 1.19
C ASN A 195 -18.57 13.20 1.51
N SER A 196 -18.81 12.41 0.46
CA SER A 196 -19.21 11.00 0.52
C SER A 196 -18.02 10.04 0.56
N HIS A 197 -16.82 10.54 0.28
CA HIS A 197 -15.68 9.73 -0.08
C HIS A 197 -15.16 8.91 1.11
N GLY A 198 -15.03 9.52 2.30
CA GLY A 198 -14.61 8.83 3.51
C GLY A 198 -15.62 7.78 3.98
N THR A 199 -16.92 8.04 3.81
CA THR A 199 -17.96 7.03 4.13
C THR A 199 -17.90 5.83 3.19
N ARG A 200 -17.67 6.07 1.88
CA ARG A 200 -17.47 5.00 0.88
C ARG A 200 -16.22 4.17 1.17
N CYS A 201 -15.12 4.82 1.54
CA CYS A 201 -13.89 4.15 1.96
C CYS A 201 -14.11 3.31 3.23
N ALA A 202 -14.81 3.84 4.23
CA ALA A 202 -15.14 3.12 5.46
C ALA A 202 -15.97 1.87 5.22
N GLY A 203 -16.95 1.93 4.29
CA GLY A 203 -17.78 0.78 3.93
C GLY A 203 -16.97 -0.38 3.33
N LEU A 204 -15.95 -0.08 2.50
CA LEU A 204 -15.08 -1.13 1.95
C LEU A 204 -14.26 -1.84 3.01
N VAL A 205 -13.90 -1.13 4.08
CA VAL A 205 -13.19 -1.74 5.21
C VAL A 205 -14.16 -2.57 6.05
N ALA A 206 -15.24 -1.97 6.53
CA ALA A 206 -15.99 -2.48 7.68
C ALA A 206 -17.52 -2.28 7.58
N SER A 207 -18.12 -2.30 6.38
CA SER A 207 -19.57 -2.48 6.25
C SER A 207 -20.02 -3.71 7.05
N VAL A 208 -21.03 -3.53 7.90
CA VAL A 208 -21.60 -4.56 8.78
C VAL A 208 -22.22 -5.67 7.94
N ALA A 209 -21.83 -6.91 8.19
CA ALA A 209 -22.40 -8.06 7.52
C ALA A 209 -23.69 -8.56 8.19
N ASN A 210 -24.56 -9.19 7.40
CA ASN A 210 -25.81 -9.81 7.80
C ASN A 210 -26.86 -8.86 8.39
N ASN A 211 -26.87 -7.59 7.98
CA ASN A 211 -27.83 -6.57 8.44
C ASN A 211 -28.97 -6.33 7.43
N SER A 212 -28.98 -7.03 6.29
CA SER A 212 -29.95 -6.90 5.19
C SER A 212 -29.92 -5.53 4.50
N ILE A 213 -28.79 -4.84 4.57
CA ILE A 213 -28.56 -3.50 4.01
C ILE A 213 -27.29 -3.58 3.15
N CYS A 214 -27.27 -2.84 2.04
CA CYS A 214 -26.14 -2.73 1.13
C CYS A 214 -25.33 -4.03 0.93
N GLY A 215 -24.07 -4.07 1.39
CA GLY A 215 -23.11 -5.15 1.16
C GLY A 215 -22.26 -5.40 2.40
N VAL A 216 -21.03 -5.90 2.20
CA VAL A 216 -20.16 -6.36 3.28
C VAL A 216 -18.78 -5.72 3.16
N GLY A 217 -18.17 -5.31 4.27
CA GLY A 217 -16.79 -4.84 4.29
C GLY A 217 -15.79 -6.00 4.26
N VAL A 218 -14.58 -5.79 3.74
CA VAL A 218 -13.51 -6.80 3.72
C VAL A 218 -13.25 -7.37 5.12
N ALA A 219 -13.18 -6.47 6.10
CA ALA A 219 -13.01 -6.76 7.51
C ALA A 219 -14.27 -6.33 8.29
N TYR A 220 -15.41 -6.95 7.97
CA TYR A 220 -16.75 -6.58 8.46
C TYR A 220 -16.96 -6.63 9.99
N LYS A 221 -15.98 -7.09 10.78
CA LYS A 221 -15.98 -6.97 12.26
C LYS A 221 -14.81 -6.12 12.80
N SER A 222 -14.03 -5.48 11.95
CA SER A 222 -13.12 -4.41 12.37
C SER A 222 -13.91 -3.20 12.83
N SER A 223 -13.31 -2.44 13.73
CA SER A 223 -13.81 -1.10 14.03
C SER A 223 -13.30 -0.09 13.01
N VAL A 224 -14.09 0.93 12.71
CA VAL A 224 -13.71 2.02 11.80
C VAL A 224 -13.82 3.38 12.48
N SER A 225 -12.75 4.17 12.41
CA SER A 225 -12.70 5.55 12.90
C SER A 225 -12.78 6.52 11.73
N GLY A 226 -13.45 7.65 11.90
CA GLY A 226 -13.46 8.76 10.94
C GLY A 226 -12.55 9.89 11.40
N ILE A 227 -11.64 10.33 10.55
CA ILE A 227 -10.82 11.52 10.77
C ILE A 227 -11.14 12.51 9.64
N ARG A 228 -12.00 13.50 9.91
CA ARG A 228 -12.41 14.53 8.95
C ARG A 228 -11.32 15.60 8.82
N LEU A 229 -10.72 15.69 7.64
CA LEU A 229 -9.57 16.53 7.30
C LEU A 229 -9.76 17.26 5.95
N LEU A 230 -10.40 16.62 4.95
CA LEU A 230 -10.36 17.11 3.56
C LEU A 230 -11.46 18.12 3.20
N ASP A 231 -12.50 18.23 4.03
CA ASP A 231 -13.63 19.15 3.84
C ASP A 231 -13.35 20.55 4.46
N GLY A 232 -12.13 21.06 4.26
CA GLY A 232 -11.65 22.26 4.95
C GLY A 232 -10.25 22.72 4.50
N VAL A 233 -9.70 23.72 5.20
CA VAL A 233 -8.33 24.19 4.94
C VAL A 233 -7.33 23.19 5.50
N ILE A 234 -6.51 22.62 4.63
CA ILE A 234 -5.46 21.68 5.01
C ILE A 234 -4.15 22.44 5.25
N THR A 235 -3.45 22.05 6.31
CA THR A 235 -2.09 22.54 6.62
C THR A 235 -1.23 21.37 7.06
N ASP A 236 0.10 21.49 6.92
CA ASP A 236 1.08 20.50 7.40
C ASP A 236 0.85 20.11 8.88
N LEU A 237 0.45 21.06 9.73
CA LEU A 237 0.11 20.77 11.13
C LEU A 237 -1.12 19.88 11.28
N LEU A 238 -2.16 20.10 10.48
CA LEU A 238 -3.40 19.31 10.54
C LEU A 238 -3.18 17.91 9.98
N GLU A 239 -2.45 17.77 8.88
CA GLU A 239 -2.03 16.47 8.35
C GLU A 239 -1.24 15.68 9.39
N ALA A 240 -0.23 16.32 10.03
CA ALA A 240 0.57 15.68 11.07
C ALA A 240 -0.27 15.20 12.26
N LYS A 241 -1.25 16.02 12.70
CA LYS A 241 -2.16 15.66 13.78
C LYS A 241 -3.08 14.50 13.38
N ALA A 242 -3.64 14.54 12.16
CA ALA A 242 -4.52 13.50 11.64
C ALA A 242 -3.80 12.15 11.53
N LEU A 243 -2.61 12.14 10.92
CA LEU A 243 -1.77 10.95 10.74
C LEU A 243 -1.25 10.35 12.05
N THR A 244 -1.31 11.09 13.17
CA THR A 244 -0.90 10.60 14.49
C THR A 244 -2.04 10.56 15.51
N TYR A 245 -3.28 10.74 15.06
CA TYR A 245 -4.41 10.79 15.98
C TYR A 245 -4.73 9.40 16.54
N LYS A 246 -4.48 9.23 17.85
CA LYS A 246 -4.80 8.01 18.61
C LYS A 246 -4.13 6.73 18.06
N THR A 247 -2.83 6.79 17.78
CA THR A 247 -2.01 5.67 17.23
C THR A 247 -1.97 4.37 18.06
N HIS A 248 -2.49 4.33 19.28
CA HIS A 248 -2.66 3.11 20.08
C HIS A 248 -4.07 2.50 19.99
N ILE A 249 -5.01 3.23 19.39
CA ILE A 249 -6.38 2.79 19.09
C ILE A 249 -6.48 2.52 17.58
N ASN A 250 -6.08 3.49 16.76
CA ASN A 250 -6.05 3.38 15.30
C ASN A 250 -4.79 2.61 14.88
N HIS A 251 -5.00 1.40 14.36
CA HIS A 251 -3.91 0.50 13.97
C HIS A 251 -3.43 0.82 12.55
N ILE A 252 -4.39 1.06 11.65
CA ILE A 252 -4.19 1.33 10.23
C ILE A 252 -4.83 2.69 9.92
N TYR A 253 -4.16 3.50 9.10
CA TYR A 253 -4.68 4.77 8.58
C TYR A 253 -4.81 4.63 7.06
N SER A 254 -6.05 4.62 6.57
CA SER A 254 -6.36 4.57 5.15
C SER A 254 -6.55 5.99 4.62
N CYS A 255 -5.72 6.37 3.65
CA CYS A 255 -5.65 7.71 3.09
C CYS A 255 -5.79 7.62 1.57
N SER A 256 -6.91 8.09 1.04
CA SER A 256 -7.21 8.09 -0.38
C SER A 256 -7.10 9.49 -0.99
N TRP A 257 -6.01 10.19 -0.62
CA TRP A 257 -5.70 11.57 -1.00
C TRP A 257 -4.19 11.76 -1.14
N GLY A 258 -3.83 12.86 -1.78
CA GLY A 258 -2.45 13.28 -2.05
C GLY A 258 -2.45 14.64 -2.75
N PRO A 259 -1.33 15.02 -3.39
CA PRO A 259 -1.26 16.17 -4.27
C PRO A 259 -2.24 16.05 -5.44
N THR A 260 -2.38 17.12 -6.22
CA THR A 260 -3.26 17.07 -7.40
C THR A 260 -2.69 16.17 -8.48
N ASP A 261 -3.44 15.14 -8.87
CA ASP A 261 -3.13 14.19 -9.94
C ASP A 261 -3.26 14.81 -11.35
N ASP A 262 -2.55 15.89 -11.65
CA ASP A 262 -2.64 16.62 -12.93
C ASP A 262 -1.55 16.27 -13.96
N GLY A 263 -0.58 15.43 -13.59
CA GLY A 263 0.61 15.17 -14.40
C GLY A 263 1.62 16.32 -14.38
N MET A 264 1.52 17.23 -13.41
CA MET A 264 2.33 18.45 -13.31
C MET A 264 2.87 18.68 -11.90
N THR A 265 2.05 18.41 -10.89
CA THR A 265 2.33 18.69 -9.50
C THR A 265 3.49 17.83 -8.99
N VAL A 266 4.32 18.41 -8.12
CA VAL A 266 5.37 17.71 -7.38
C VAL A 266 5.32 18.27 -5.98
N GLU A 267 4.89 17.46 -5.04
CA GLU A 267 4.65 17.89 -3.68
C GLU A 267 4.92 16.75 -2.72
N ALA A 268 5.61 17.07 -1.63
CA ALA A 268 5.89 16.15 -0.55
C ALA A 268 5.17 16.63 0.71
N PRO A 269 4.91 15.73 1.66
CA PRO A 269 4.40 16.12 2.98
C PRO A 269 5.30 17.19 3.58
N GLY A 270 4.71 18.14 4.30
CA GLY A 270 5.46 19.15 5.02
C GLY A 270 6.32 18.54 6.14
N THR A 271 7.10 19.37 6.81
CA THR A 271 8.05 18.90 7.84
C THR A 271 7.36 18.16 8.99
N LEU A 272 6.17 18.62 9.39
CA LEU A 272 5.42 17.99 10.47
C LEU A 272 4.78 16.69 10.02
N ALA A 273 4.22 16.61 8.82
CA ALA A 273 3.64 15.39 8.26
C ALA A 273 4.71 14.31 8.02
N GLN A 274 5.91 14.68 7.55
CA GLN A 274 7.05 13.74 7.47
C GLN A 274 7.44 13.21 8.86
N LEU A 275 7.50 14.08 9.86
CA LEU A 275 7.78 13.68 11.24
C LEU A 275 6.66 12.79 11.81
N ALA A 276 5.40 13.06 11.45
CA ALA A 276 4.25 12.26 11.83
C ALA A 276 4.33 10.83 11.28
N PHE A 277 4.73 10.65 10.02
CA PHE A 277 4.99 9.31 9.46
C PHE A 277 6.10 8.58 10.23
N GLN A 278 7.23 9.25 10.47
CA GLN A 278 8.34 8.66 11.21
C GLN A 278 7.94 8.27 12.63
N LEU A 279 7.28 9.17 13.38
CA LEU A 279 6.86 8.89 14.76
C LEU A 279 5.70 7.89 14.82
N GLY A 280 4.80 7.90 13.84
CA GLY A 280 3.71 6.93 13.73
C GLY A 280 4.24 5.51 13.56
N THR A 281 5.18 5.31 12.64
CA THR A 281 5.83 4.01 12.40
C THR A 281 6.78 3.58 13.53
N GLN A 282 7.33 4.52 14.29
CA GLN A 282 8.18 4.20 15.46
C GLN A 282 7.40 3.93 16.74
N ARG A 283 6.32 4.68 17.00
CA ARG A 283 5.65 4.72 18.31
C ARG A 283 4.22 4.17 18.31
N GLY A 284 3.55 4.22 17.17
CA GLY A 284 2.19 3.70 17.04
C GLY A 284 2.10 2.22 17.37
N ARG A 285 0.90 1.74 17.73
CA ARG A 285 0.67 0.33 18.08
C ARG A 285 1.67 -0.21 19.11
N TYR A 286 1.98 0.58 20.14
CA TYR A 286 2.90 0.19 21.22
C TYR A 286 4.32 -0.13 20.74
N GLY A 287 4.78 0.57 19.68
CA GLY A 287 6.10 0.38 19.09
C GLY A 287 6.13 -0.58 17.90
N TYR A 288 5.04 -1.28 17.58
CA TYR A 288 4.94 -2.04 16.33
C TYR A 288 4.84 -1.13 15.09
N GLY A 289 4.41 0.12 15.30
CA GLY A 289 4.26 1.13 14.26
C GLY A 289 2.87 1.14 13.65
N SER A 290 2.31 2.35 13.52
CA SER A 290 1.12 2.60 12.72
C SER A 290 1.37 2.22 11.26
N ILE A 291 0.33 1.68 10.61
CA ILE A 291 0.38 1.31 9.20
C ILE A 291 -0.37 2.38 8.42
N PHE A 292 0.29 3.02 7.48
CA PHE A 292 -0.30 4.03 6.60
C PHE A 292 -0.55 3.41 5.24
N VAL A 293 -1.79 3.36 4.77
CA VAL A 293 -2.15 2.82 3.44
C VAL A 293 -2.57 3.99 2.58
N PHE A 294 -1.87 4.21 1.46
CA PHE A 294 -2.10 5.33 0.55
C PHE A 294 -2.50 4.83 -0.83
N ALA A 295 -3.50 5.48 -1.43
CA ALA A 295 -3.82 5.31 -2.84
C ALA A 295 -2.68 5.86 -3.70
N SER A 296 -2.35 5.19 -4.81
CA SER A 296 -1.26 5.62 -5.69
C SER A 296 -1.62 6.78 -6.64
N GLY A 297 -2.80 7.40 -6.52
CA GLY A 297 -3.22 8.48 -7.44
C GLY A 297 -4.01 8.03 -8.68
N ASN A 298 -4.70 8.97 -9.32
CA ASN A 298 -5.62 8.79 -10.45
C ASN A 298 -5.20 9.59 -11.71
N GLY A 299 -3.94 10.02 -11.79
CA GLY A 299 -3.37 10.85 -12.86
C GLY A 299 -2.85 10.09 -14.08
N GLY A 300 -3.05 8.78 -14.18
CA GLY A 300 -2.47 7.94 -15.24
C GLY A 300 -2.79 8.41 -16.67
N ASN A 301 -4.02 8.86 -16.93
CA ASN A 301 -4.42 9.40 -18.24
C ASN A 301 -3.85 10.80 -18.55
N LYS A 302 -3.25 11.44 -17.55
CA LYS A 302 -2.48 12.69 -17.68
C LYS A 302 -0.98 12.42 -17.71
N GLN A 303 -0.58 11.14 -17.74
CA GLN A 303 0.80 10.67 -17.65
C GLN A 303 1.47 11.11 -16.35
N ASP A 304 0.72 11.10 -15.25
CA ASP A 304 1.32 11.29 -13.93
C ASP A 304 2.02 10.02 -13.44
N ASN A 305 2.87 10.20 -12.44
CA ASN A 305 3.66 9.14 -11.85
C ASN A 305 3.74 9.35 -10.34
N CYS A 306 3.34 8.32 -9.58
CA CYS A 306 3.20 8.41 -8.12
C CYS A 306 4.50 8.64 -7.36
N ASN A 307 5.66 8.59 -8.02
CA ASN A 307 6.92 9.03 -7.45
C ASN A 307 7.09 10.56 -7.36
N PHE A 308 6.17 11.34 -7.93
CA PHE A 308 6.06 12.79 -7.75
C PHE A 308 5.07 13.20 -6.64
N ASP A 309 4.36 12.23 -6.07
CA ASP A 309 3.60 12.35 -4.83
C ASP A 309 4.46 11.86 -3.66
N GLY A 310 4.89 12.76 -2.79
CA GLY A 310 5.74 12.41 -1.64
C GLY A 310 5.01 11.66 -0.52
N TYR A 311 3.68 11.56 -0.55
CA TYR A 311 2.89 10.69 0.32
C TYR A 311 2.96 9.25 -0.19
N ALA A 312 2.55 9.01 -1.43
CA ALA A 312 2.62 7.69 -2.08
C ALA A 312 4.06 7.16 -2.22
N ASN A 313 5.04 8.03 -2.38
CA ASN A 313 6.45 7.66 -2.52
C ASN A 313 7.20 7.60 -1.17
N SER A 314 6.50 7.65 -0.04
CA SER A 314 7.11 7.53 1.28
C SER A 314 7.44 6.07 1.61
N ILE A 315 8.59 5.80 2.23
CA ILE A 315 8.90 4.45 2.73
C ILE A 315 7.95 3.99 3.85
N TYR A 316 7.28 4.95 4.50
CA TYR A 316 6.42 4.69 5.66
C TYR A 316 4.99 4.30 5.25
N THR A 317 4.66 4.41 3.96
CA THR A 317 3.34 4.10 3.43
C THR A 317 3.31 2.76 2.71
N VAL A 318 2.15 2.14 2.72
CA VAL A 318 1.79 1.00 1.89
C VAL A 318 1.04 1.58 0.69
N THR A 319 1.74 1.76 -0.42
CA THR A 319 1.19 2.41 -1.61
C THR A 319 0.52 1.41 -2.52
N ILE A 320 -0.78 1.61 -2.74
CA ILE A 320 -1.69 0.67 -3.40
C ILE A 320 -2.24 1.28 -4.68
N GLY A 321 -1.99 0.62 -5.80
CA GLY A 321 -2.63 0.94 -7.08
C GLY A 321 -3.94 0.16 -7.28
N ALA A 322 -4.53 0.29 -8.47
CA ALA A 322 -5.80 -0.33 -8.82
C ALA A 322 -5.65 -1.31 -9.99
N VAL A 323 -6.49 -2.35 -9.98
CA VAL A 323 -6.75 -3.26 -11.11
C VAL A 323 -8.26 -3.38 -11.33
N ASP A 324 -8.67 -3.64 -12.57
CA ASP A 324 -10.07 -3.90 -12.89
C ASP A 324 -10.47 -5.37 -12.70
N GLU A 325 -11.72 -5.71 -13.02
CA GLU A 325 -12.26 -7.07 -12.91
C GLU A 325 -11.62 -8.10 -13.85
N LEU A 326 -10.72 -7.66 -14.74
CA LEU A 326 -9.94 -8.50 -15.66
C LEU A 326 -8.45 -8.50 -15.31
N ASP A 327 -8.10 -8.06 -14.09
CA ASP A 327 -6.73 -7.90 -13.60
C ASP A 327 -5.88 -6.89 -14.39
N LYS A 328 -6.51 -6.01 -15.19
CA LYS A 328 -5.80 -5.03 -16.01
C LYS A 328 -5.62 -3.71 -15.28
N LYS A 329 -4.54 -2.99 -15.59
CA LYS A 329 -4.30 -1.64 -15.08
C LYS A 329 -5.35 -0.67 -15.64
N PRO A 330 -6.13 0.03 -14.80
CA PRO A 330 -7.08 1.02 -15.27
C PRO A 330 -6.39 2.27 -15.85
N TYR A 331 -7.05 2.96 -16.78
CA TYR A 331 -6.51 4.14 -17.47
C TYR A 331 -6.12 5.29 -16.53
N TYR A 332 -6.75 5.38 -15.36
CA TYR A 332 -6.47 6.41 -14.36
C TYR A 332 -5.33 6.03 -13.42
N ALA A 333 -4.99 4.75 -13.29
CA ALA A 333 -4.02 4.31 -12.29
C ALA A 333 -2.59 4.73 -12.69
N GLU A 334 -1.92 5.42 -11.77
CA GLU A 334 -0.53 5.87 -11.94
C GLU A 334 0.47 4.73 -11.79
N GLU A 335 1.63 4.90 -12.40
CA GLU A 335 2.75 3.97 -12.32
C GLU A 335 3.88 4.58 -11.50
N CYS A 336 4.59 3.77 -10.71
CA CYS A 336 5.82 4.21 -10.03
C CYS A 336 6.57 3.02 -9.41
N SER A 337 7.83 3.25 -9.07
CA SER A 337 8.70 2.24 -8.46
C SER A 337 8.52 2.08 -6.94
N SER A 338 7.77 2.97 -6.28
CA SER A 338 7.43 2.91 -4.85
C SER A 338 6.18 2.10 -4.53
N LYS A 339 5.38 1.75 -5.55
CA LYS A 339 4.15 0.95 -5.38
C LYS A 339 4.47 -0.45 -4.87
N LEU A 340 3.81 -0.85 -3.79
CA LEU A 340 3.97 -2.18 -3.20
C LEU A 340 3.03 -3.21 -3.85
N ALA A 341 1.76 -2.86 -4.06
CA ALA A 341 0.78 -3.80 -4.58
C ALA A 341 -0.39 -3.08 -5.25
N VAL A 342 -1.33 -3.86 -5.77
CA VAL A 342 -2.62 -3.41 -6.29
C VAL A 342 -3.76 -4.17 -5.66
N THR A 343 -4.97 -3.61 -5.75
CA THR A 343 -6.21 -4.35 -5.49
C THR A 343 -7.33 -3.81 -6.37
N TYR A 344 -8.51 -4.43 -6.28
CA TYR A 344 -9.59 -4.22 -7.22
C TYR A 344 -10.24 -2.84 -7.08
N SER A 345 -10.57 -2.26 -8.22
CA SER A 345 -11.38 -1.05 -8.37
C SER A 345 -12.22 -1.15 -9.64
N ASN A 346 -12.86 -0.07 -10.07
CA ASN A 346 -13.69 -0.07 -11.26
C ASN A 346 -12.90 -0.31 -12.56
N GLY A 347 -13.59 -0.91 -13.53
CA GLY A 347 -13.07 -1.09 -14.88
C GLY A 347 -13.03 0.16 -15.76
N VAL A 348 -12.37 0.00 -16.90
CA VAL A 348 -11.97 1.05 -17.86
C VAL A 348 -13.07 1.36 -18.87
N LYS A 349 -13.92 0.40 -19.20
CA LYS A 349 -14.92 0.52 -20.27
C LYS A 349 -16.30 0.82 -19.70
N ARG A 350 -17.09 1.56 -20.48
CA ARG A 350 -18.50 1.79 -20.19
C ARG A 350 -19.23 0.44 -20.19
N GLY A 351 -19.62 -0.03 -19.01
CA GLY A 351 -20.27 -1.33 -18.81
C GLY A 351 -19.57 -2.22 -17.78
N ASP A 352 -18.31 -1.93 -17.48
CA ASP A 352 -17.56 -2.65 -16.45
C ASP A 352 -18.15 -2.36 -15.05
N ARG A 353 -18.04 -3.33 -14.16
CA ARG A 353 -18.59 -3.21 -12.81
C ARG A 353 -17.74 -2.25 -11.98
N ASN A 354 -18.42 -1.36 -11.27
CA ASN A 354 -17.80 -0.47 -10.28
C ASN A 354 -17.79 -1.15 -8.90
N ILE A 355 -17.29 -0.43 -7.90
CA ILE A 355 -17.22 -0.90 -6.53
C ILE A 355 -18.50 -0.54 -5.78
N VAL A 356 -19.05 -1.55 -5.09
CA VAL A 356 -20.23 -1.44 -4.22
C VAL A 356 -19.78 -1.22 -2.78
N THR A 357 -20.32 -0.19 -2.12
CA THR A 357 -19.99 0.17 -0.73
C THR A 357 -21.08 1.08 -0.11
N ALA A 358 -20.92 1.44 1.17
CA ALA A 358 -21.73 2.42 1.87
C ALA A 358 -21.65 3.83 1.23
N ASP A 359 -22.68 4.65 1.39
CA ASP A 359 -22.73 6.02 0.87
C ASP A 359 -23.55 6.95 1.77
N ILE A 360 -23.42 8.27 1.59
CA ILE A 360 -24.17 9.29 2.36
C ILE A 360 -25.40 9.85 1.63
N THR A 361 -25.65 9.40 0.39
CA THR A 361 -26.67 9.99 -0.49
C THR A 361 -28.07 9.88 0.12
N LYS A 362 -28.80 11.01 0.21
CA LYS A 362 -30.12 11.08 0.86
C LYS A 362 -31.07 10.00 0.35
N GLY A 363 -31.47 9.10 1.25
CA GLY A 363 -32.42 8.01 0.98
C GLY A 363 -31.80 6.68 0.51
N HIS A 364 -30.48 6.61 0.30
CA HIS A 364 -29.77 5.38 -0.04
C HIS A 364 -28.45 5.28 0.75
N SER A 365 -28.33 4.28 1.62
CA SER A 365 -27.11 4.03 2.42
C SER A 365 -25.95 3.42 1.60
N CYS A 366 -26.12 3.23 0.29
CA CYS A 366 -25.21 2.46 -0.56
C CYS A 366 -24.97 3.15 -1.92
N THR A 367 -23.82 2.86 -2.51
CA THR A 367 -23.51 3.15 -3.91
C THR A 367 -23.00 1.89 -4.61
N SER A 368 -23.27 1.79 -5.91
CA SER A 368 -22.66 0.81 -6.82
C SER A 368 -21.78 1.49 -7.86
N GLY A 369 -21.32 2.71 -7.59
CA GLY A 369 -20.58 3.56 -8.51
C GLY A 369 -19.26 4.10 -7.95
N PHE A 370 -18.69 3.48 -6.91
CA PHE A 370 -17.40 3.93 -6.37
C PHE A 370 -16.24 3.43 -7.26
N SER A 371 -15.19 4.24 -7.37
CA SER A 371 -14.16 4.13 -8.41
C SER A 371 -12.83 4.75 -8.00
N GLY A 372 -11.76 4.49 -8.76
CA GLY A 372 -10.44 5.08 -8.58
C GLY A 372 -9.53 4.27 -7.66
N THR A 373 -8.26 4.65 -7.56
CA THR A 373 -7.32 4.08 -6.57
C THR A 373 -7.80 4.31 -5.13
N SER A 374 -8.70 5.29 -4.94
CA SER A 374 -9.42 5.53 -3.68
C SER A 374 -10.31 4.39 -3.21
N ALA A 375 -10.76 3.49 -4.10
CA ALA A 375 -11.44 2.25 -3.70
C ALA A 375 -10.46 1.12 -3.37
N ALA A 376 -9.25 1.16 -3.95
CA ALA A 376 -8.24 0.13 -3.77
C ALA A 376 -7.55 0.25 -2.40
N ALA A 377 -7.13 1.46 -2.00
CA ALA A 377 -6.48 1.69 -0.71
C ALA A 377 -7.29 1.21 0.53
N PRO A 378 -8.59 1.52 0.69
CA PRO A 378 -9.38 1.01 1.82
C PRO A 378 -9.61 -0.50 1.75
N MET A 379 -9.71 -1.09 0.56
CA MET A 379 -9.80 -2.54 0.41
C MET A 379 -8.52 -3.22 0.92
N ALA A 380 -7.35 -2.68 0.56
CA ALA A 380 -6.06 -3.12 1.10
C ALA A 380 -5.95 -2.91 2.62
N ALA A 381 -6.47 -1.79 3.15
CA ALA A 381 -6.53 -1.57 4.60
C ALA A 381 -7.38 -2.62 5.32
N GLY A 382 -8.50 -3.04 4.73
CA GLY A 382 -9.32 -4.16 5.19
C GLY A 382 -8.56 -5.49 5.20
N LEU A 383 -7.85 -5.81 4.10
CA LEU A 383 -7.02 -7.01 4.00
C LEU A 383 -5.93 -7.04 5.07
N ILE A 384 -5.24 -5.92 5.29
CA ILE A 384 -4.23 -5.77 6.35
C ILE A 384 -4.87 -5.93 7.73
N ALA A 385 -6.11 -5.47 7.93
CA ALA A 385 -6.82 -5.67 9.19
C ALA A 385 -7.12 -7.15 9.46
N LEU A 386 -7.44 -7.95 8.43
CA LEU A 386 -7.56 -9.41 8.55
C LEU A 386 -6.23 -10.04 8.99
N ALA A 387 -5.11 -9.62 8.39
CA ALA A 387 -3.78 -10.10 8.78
C ALA A 387 -3.40 -9.70 10.22
N LEU A 388 -3.76 -8.49 10.66
CA LEU A 388 -3.52 -8.05 12.03
C LEU A 388 -4.41 -8.77 13.07
N GLN A 389 -5.60 -9.24 12.70
CA GLN A 389 -6.39 -10.12 13.59
C GLN A 389 -5.63 -11.43 13.83
N VAL A 390 -5.03 -12.00 12.78
CA VAL A 390 -4.21 -13.22 12.90
C VAL A 390 -3.00 -12.96 13.79
N ARG A 391 -2.33 -11.81 13.61
CA ARG A 391 -1.13 -11.48 14.37
C ARG A 391 -0.96 -9.98 14.61
N ASP A 392 -1.30 -9.56 15.82
CA ASP A 392 -1.35 -8.14 16.19
C ASP A 392 0.02 -7.48 16.45
N CYS A 393 1.08 -8.29 16.58
CA CYS A 393 2.46 -7.83 16.81
C CYS A 393 3.27 -7.61 15.51
N LEU A 394 2.67 -7.81 14.33
CA LEU A 394 3.33 -7.49 13.06
C LEU A 394 3.68 -6.00 13.03
N THR A 395 4.94 -5.68 12.80
CA THR A 395 5.37 -4.29 12.66
C THR A 395 4.91 -3.70 11.31
N TRP A 396 4.98 -2.38 11.16
CA TRP A 396 4.69 -1.72 9.89
C TRP A 396 5.55 -2.27 8.72
N ARG A 397 6.82 -2.63 9.00
CA ARG A 397 7.72 -3.29 8.03
C ARG A 397 7.35 -4.74 7.77
N ASP A 398 6.91 -5.47 8.80
CA ASP A 398 6.46 -6.86 8.61
C ASP A 398 5.26 -6.92 7.67
N VAL A 399 4.33 -5.97 7.77
CA VAL A 399 3.18 -5.88 6.87
C VAL A 399 3.62 -5.65 5.42
N GLN A 400 4.53 -4.70 5.18
CA GLN A 400 5.10 -4.51 3.85
C GLN A 400 5.84 -5.76 3.35
N GLY A 401 6.65 -6.38 4.20
CA GLY A 401 7.37 -7.62 3.88
C GLY A 401 6.43 -8.78 3.53
N ILE A 402 5.34 -8.98 4.27
CA ILE A 402 4.34 -10.00 3.94
C ILE A 402 3.73 -9.72 2.57
N ILE A 403 3.37 -8.47 2.27
CA ILE A 403 2.85 -8.07 0.95
C ILE A 403 3.84 -8.46 -0.17
N VAL A 404 5.13 -8.14 -0.02
CA VAL A 404 6.16 -8.48 -1.01
C VAL A 404 6.25 -9.99 -1.27
N TYR A 405 6.08 -10.82 -0.24
CA TYR A 405 6.22 -12.28 -0.35
C TYR A 405 4.93 -12.99 -0.76
N SER A 406 3.77 -12.36 -0.55
CA SER A 406 2.47 -13.02 -0.72
C SER A 406 1.62 -12.48 -1.86
N ALA A 407 1.91 -11.28 -2.40
CA ALA A 407 1.18 -10.72 -3.53
C ALA A 407 1.26 -11.65 -4.76
N VAL A 408 0.22 -11.62 -5.59
CA VAL A 408 0.09 -12.49 -6.76
C VAL A 408 0.34 -11.68 -8.03
N PRO A 409 1.42 -11.96 -8.79
CA PRO A 409 1.63 -11.36 -10.10
C PRO A 409 0.46 -11.68 -11.04
N ILE A 410 -0.04 -10.65 -11.71
CA ILE A 410 -1.19 -10.68 -12.62
C ILE A 410 -0.84 -9.96 -13.92
N ASP A 411 -1.63 -10.15 -14.96
CA ASP A 411 -1.36 -9.56 -16.28
C ASP A 411 0.09 -9.80 -16.76
N ILE A 412 0.56 -11.04 -16.65
CA ILE A 412 1.99 -11.39 -16.84
C ILE A 412 2.54 -10.94 -18.20
N SER A 413 1.71 -10.92 -19.24
CA SER A 413 2.13 -10.57 -20.60
C SER A 413 2.22 -9.07 -20.88
N GLU A 414 1.40 -8.23 -20.23
CA GLU A 414 1.30 -6.80 -20.55
C GLU A 414 1.69 -5.88 -19.37
N GLY A 415 1.78 -6.43 -18.17
CA GLY A 415 1.97 -5.70 -16.92
C GLY A 415 3.41 -5.28 -16.61
N ASP A 416 4.34 -5.22 -17.56
CA ASP A 416 5.72 -4.72 -17.34
C ASP A 416 6.46 -5.40 -16.15
N TRP A 417 6.44 -6.73 -16.12
CA TRP A 417 7.07 -7.50 -15.06
C TRP A 417 8.57 -7.64 -15.24
N PHE A 418 9.30 -7.43 -14.15
CA PHE A 418 10.73 -7.69 -14.06
C PHE A 418 11.06 -8.50 -12.80
N THR A 419 11.86 -9.55 -12.95
CA THR A 419 12.39 -10.33 -11.83
C THR A 419 13.72 -9.76 -11.36
N ASN A 420 13.77 -9.34 -10.10
CA ASN A 420 14.92 -8.70 -9.50
C ASN A 420 16.03 -9.71 -9.10
N GLY A 421 17.17 -9.21 -8.60
CA GLY A 421 18.32 -10.03 -8.20
C GLY A 421 18.08 -10.97 -7.01
N ALA A 422 16.96 -10.81 -6.31
CA ALA A 422 16.51 -11.67 -5.22
C ALA A 422 15.31 -12.55 -5.63
N ASP A 423 15.01 -12.64 -6.93
CA ASP A 423 13.94 -13.45 -7.52
C ASP A 423 12.52 -12.99 -7.13
N PHE A 424 12.33 -11.70 -6.87
CA PHE A 424 10.99 -11.11 -6.73
C PHE A 424 10.56 -10.47 -8.05
N MET A 425 9.34 -10.75 -8.48
CA MET A 425 8.72 -10.07 -9.62
C MET A 425 8.11 -8.74 -9.15
N HIS A 426 8.40 -7.66 -9.88
CA HIS A 426 7.78 -6.36 -9.67
C HIS A 426 7.43 -5.68 -10.99
N SER A 427 6.35 -4.92 -10.96
CA SER A 427 5.84 -4.08 -12.05
C SER A 427 5.63 -2.64 -11.56
N HIS A 428 6.00 -1.64 -12.35
CA HIS A 428 5.62 -0.24 -12.05
C HIS A 428 4.10 -0.02 -12.09
N GLN A 429 3.39 -0.87 -12.84
CA GLN A 429 1.93 -0.87 -12.97
C GLN A 429 1.26 -1.59 -11.78
N HIS A 430 1.76 -2.76 -11.39
CA HIS A 430 1.09 -3.66 -10.45
C HIS A 430 1.78 -3.84 -9.08
N GLY A 431 2.93 -3.19 -8.86
CA GLY A 431 3.74 -3.46 -7.67
C GLY A 431 4.27 -4.91 -7.69
N PHE A 432 4.24 -5.59 -6.55
CA PHE A 432 4.50 -7.03 -6.45
C PHE A 432 3.30 -7.89 -6.86
N GLY A 433 2.14 -7.30 -7.15
CA GLY A 433 0.94 -8.01 -7.59
C GLY A 433 -0.32 -7.62 -6.84
N VAL A 434 -1.40 -8.37 -7.09
CA VAL A 434 -2.67 -8.21 -6.38
C VAL A 434 -2.57 -8.75 -4.96
N LEU A 435 -3.18 -8.05 -3.99
CA LEU A 435 -3.32 -8.56 -2.64
C LEU A 435 -4.39 -9.67 -2.57
N ASP A 436 -4.00 -10.80 -1.99
CA ASP A 436 -4.86 -11.96 -1.76
C ASP A 436 -5.02 -12.18 -0.25
N ALA A 437 -6.27 -12.20 0.24
CA ALA A 437 -6.58 -12.30 1.67
C ALA A 437 -6.09 -13.59 2.30
N TYR A 438 -6.25 -14.73 1.61
CA TYR A 438 -5.82 -16.04 2.09
C TYR A 438 -4.30 -16.07 2.21
N ARG A 439 -3.59 -15.64 1.15
CA ARG A 439 -2.13 -15.60 1.14
C ARG A 439 -1.59 -14.65 2.20
N LEU A 440 -2.18 -13.47 2.36
CA LEU A 440 -1.77 -12.47 3.36
C LEU A 440 -1.94 -12.98 4.80
N THR A 441 -3.09 -13.60 5.11
CA THR A 441 -3.41 -14.09 6.46
C THR A 441 -2.63 -15.35 6.83
N ARG A 442 -2.46 -16.30 5.89
CA ARG A 442 -1.58 -17.47 6.09
C ARG A 442 -0.13 -17.08 6.28
N SER A 443 0.34 -16.11 5.50
CA SER A 443 1.69 -15.56 5.66
C SER A 443 1.87 -14.92 7.04
N ALA A 444 0.92 -14.09 7.49
CA ALA A 444 0.94 -13.46 8.80
C ALA A 444 1.04 -14.46 9.98
N GLN A 445 0.38 -15.62 9.84
CA GLN A 445 0.36 -16.67 10.86
C GLN A 445 1.77 -17.24 11.13
N VAL A 446 2.60 -17.37 10.10
CA VAL A 446 3.93 -18.02 10.22
C VAL A 446 5.10 -17.05 10.14
N TRP A 447 4.88 -15.79 9.73
CA TRP A 447 5.91 -14.80 9.43
C TRP A 447 6.98 -14.60 10.53
N PRO A 448 8.25 -14.95 10.33
CA PRO A 448 9.27 -14.58 11.31
C PRO A 448 9.43 -13.04 11.31
N LEU A 449 9.24 -12.38 12.45
CA LEU A 449 9.34 -10.90 12.52
C LEU A 449 10.68 -10.42 11.95
N LEU A 450 10.65 -9.34 11.19
CA LEU A 450 11.83 -8.74 10.60
C LEU A 450 12.77 -8.22 11.69
N PRO A 451 14.09 -8.34 11.50
CA PRO A 451 15.07 -7.69 12.36
C PRO A 451 14.90 -6.16 12.37
N ALA A 452 15.55 -5.49 13.32
CA ALA A 452 15.61 -4.03 13.36
C ALA A 452 16.11 -3.47 12.02
N GLN A 453 15.49 -2.38 11.56
CA GLN A 453 15.87 -1.74 10.31
C GLN A 453 17.28 -1.18 10.39
N VAL A 454 18.07 -1.46 9.35
CA VAL A 454 19.38 -0.87 9.14
C VAL A 454 19.27 0.18 8.05
N VAL A 455 19.85 1.34 8.29
CA VAL A 455 19.81 2.47 7.37
C VAL A 455 21.24 2.92 7.09
N TRP A 456 21.58 3.03 5.81
CA TRP A 456 22.82 3.64 5.36
C TRP A 456 22.52 4.76 4.38
N LYS A 457 23.32 5.83 4.43
CA LYS A 457 23.19 6.99 3.55
C LYS A 457 24.58 7.33 3.01
N SER A 458 24.69 7.57 1.71
CA SER A 458 25.91 8.10 1.11
C SER A 458 26.15 9.55 1.49
N ASP A 459 27.36 10.04 1.24
CA ASP A 459 27.60 11.47 1.08
C ASP A 459 26.78 12.04 -0.10
N THR A 460 26.61 13.35 -0.11
CA THR A 460 26.00 14.06 -1.23
C THR A 460 27.04 14.32 -2.31
N TYR A 461 26.77 13.86 -3.53
CA TYR A 461 27.62 14.05 -4.69
C TYR A 461 27.21 15.32 -5.42
N TYR A 462 28.12 16.28 -5.51
CA TYR A 462 27.95 17.52 -6.28
C TYR A 462 28.52 17.32 -7.69
N THR A 463 27.64 17.23 -8.68
CA THR A 463 27.99 16.84 -10.04
C THR A 463 28.00 18.02 -11.01
N ASN A 464 27.05 18.95 -10.85
CA ASN A 464 26.79 20.06 -11.78
C ASN A 464 26.91 19.65 -13.27
N SER A 465 26.25 18.54 -13.63
CA SER A 465 26.43 17.88 -14.92
C SER A 465 25.25 18.17 -15.86
N PRO A 466 25.50 18.52 -17.14
CA PRO A 466 24.43 18.80 -18.10
C PRO A 466 23.64 17.52 -18.40
N ILE A 467 22.33 17.66 -18.50
CA ILE A 467 21.41 16.57 -18.83
C ILE A 467 21.27 16.50 -20.35
N PRO A 468 21.52 15.33 -20.98
CA PRO A 468 21.45 15.21 -22.43
C PRO A 468 19.99 15.20 -22.92
N TYR A 469 19.71 16.00 -23.95
CA TYR A 469 18.49 15.88 -24.77
C TYR A 469 18.55 14.67 -25.70
N SER A 470 18.30 13.46 -25.17
CA SER A 470 18.40 12.21 -25.91
C SER A 470 17.69 11.05 -25.21
N MET A 471 16.96 10.23 -25.96
CA MET A 471 16.45 8.94 -25.48
C MET A 471 17.52 7.84 -25.46
N ASP A 472 18.55 7.95 -26.31
CA ASP A 472 19.58 6.92 -26.49
C ASP A 472 20.82 7.15 -25.60
N ARG A 473 21.11 8.42 -25.25
CA ARG A 473 22.27 8.80 -24.44
C ARG A 473 21.82 9.37 -23.11
N LYS A 474 22.05 8.63 -22.03
CA LYS A 474 21.77 9.07 -20.66
C LYS A 474 23.05 9.52 -19.96
N LEU A 475 22.97 10.60 -19.18
CA LEU A 475 24.00 10.94 -18.20
C LEU A 475 24.03 9.85 -17.14
N GLN A 476 25.18 9.20 -16.94
CA GLN A 476 25.35 8.16 -15.93
C GLN A 476 26.18 8.67 -14.76
N GLN A 477 25.64 8.54 -13.56
CA GLN A 477 26.33 8.82 -12.30
C GLN A 477 26.42 7.52 -11.50
N ASN A 478 27.64 7.03 -11.31
CA ASN A 478 27.88 5.73 -10.70
C ASN A 478 28.50 5.89 -9.31
N ILE A 479 28.08 5.05 -8.37
CA ILE A 479 28.77 4.83 -7.10
C ILE A 479 29.05 3.35 -6.95
N THR A 480 30.22 3.02 -6.39
CA THR A 480 30.57 1.63 -6.07
C THR A 480 30.54 1.49 -4.56
N LEU A 481 29.63 0.65 -4.06
CA LEU A 481 29.53 0.35 -2.63
C LEU A 481 30.31 -0.90 -2.32
N SER A 482 31.31 -0.79 -1.45
CA SER A 482 32.11 -1.89 -0.94
C SER A 482 31.78 -2.23 0.51
N LEU A 483 32.32 -3.33 1.02
CA LEU A 483 32.12 -3.74 2.42
C LEU A 483 32.66 -2.69 3.41
N ASP A 484 33.71 -1.96 3.04
CA ASP A 484 34.34 -0.96 3.91
C ASP A 484 33.46 0.30 4.07
N ASP A 485 32.56 0.55 3.12
CA ASP A 485 31.68 1.72 3.10
C ASP A 485 30.37 1.51 3.90
N MET A 486 30.04 0.24 4.18
CA MET A 486 28.70 -0.18 4.62
C MET A 486 28.69 -0.67 6.07
N PRO A 487 27.59 -0.47 6.82
CA PRO A 487 27.44 -1.10 8.11
C PRO A 487 27.44 -2.63 7.94
N PRO A 488 28.17 -3.39 8.78
CA PRO A 488 28.23 -4.85 8.68
C PRO A 488 26.88 -5.56 8.78
N SER A 489 25.83 -4.84 9.18
CA SER A 489 24.48 -5.36 9.39
C SER A 489 23.53 -5.12 8.21
N LEU A 490 23.94 -4.48 7.11
CA LEU A 490 23.06 -4.28 5.94
C LEU A 490 23.41 -5.29 4.84
N HIS A 491 22.68 -6.39 4.82
CA HIS A 491 22.89 -7.50 3.89
C HIS A 491 21.86 -7.53 2.77
N THR A 492 20.60 -7.23 3.06
CA THR A 492 19.50 -7.26 2.09
C THR A 492 18.65 -6.01 2.21
N LEU A 493 18.13 -5.54 1.07
CA LEU A 493 17.39 -4.29 0.95
C LEU A 493 15.88 -4.46 1.17
N GLU A 494 15.24 -3.39 1.62
CA GLU A 494 13.78 -3.20 1.67
C GLU A 494 13.41 -2.04 0.74
N HIS A 495 13.86 -0.83 1.07
CA HIS A 495 13.63 0.38 0.27
C HIS A 495 14.96 0.99 -0.17
N VAL A 496 14.96 1.64 -1.33
CA VAL A 496 16.05 2.50 -1.79
C VAL A 496 15.49 3.88 -2.10
N ALA A 497 16.15 4.92 -1.60
CA ALA A 497 15.75 6.31 -1.83
C ALA A 497 16.88 7.09 -2.50
N ILE A 498 16.54 7.85 -3.54
CA ILE A 498 17.45 8.73 -4.29
C ILE A 498 16.97 10.16 -4.14
N THR A 499 17.76 10.98 -3.46
CA THR A 499 17.50 12.41 -3.33
C THR A 499 18.28 13.16 -4.40
N VAL A 500 17.61 13.99 -5.20
CA VAL A 500 18.22 14.79 -6.29
C VAL A 500 17.90 16.26 -6.14
N THR A 501 18.83 17.10 -6.60
CA THR A 501 18.54 18.49 -6.97
C THR A 501 18.90 18.68 -8.43
N ILE A 502 17.90 19.06 -9.22
CA ILE A 502 17.99 19.23 -10.66
C ILE A 502 17.45 20.61 -11.01
N ASP A 503 18.24 21.40 -11.72
CA ASP A 503 17.73 22.54 -12.48
C ASP A 503 17.19 22.04 -13.81
N HIS A 504 15.98 22.46 -14.17
CA HIS A 504 15.41 22.12 -15.47
C HIS A 504 14.43 23.19 -15.92
N THR A 505 14.58 23.64 -17.17
CA THR A 505 13.63 24.59 -17.77
C THR A 505 12.28 23.96 -18.13
N TYR A 506 12.22 22.63 -18.25
CA TYR A 506 11.00 21.88 -18.55
C TYR A 506 10.96 20.54 -17.80
N ARG A 507 10.54 20.55 -16.53
CA ARG A 507 10.67 19.41 -15.62
C ARG A 507 10.03 18.10 -16.13
N GLY A 508 8.94 18.19 -16.87
CA GLY A 508 8.24 17.01 -17.41
C GLY A 508 9.00 16.22 -18.47
N ALA A 509 10.11 16.75 -18.99
CA ALA A 509 10.98 16.01 -19.91
C ALA A 509 11.89 15.01 -19.18
N LEU A 510 12.12 15.20 -17.88
CA LEU A 510 13.07 14.40 -17.12
C LEU A 510 12.69 12.92 -17.07
N ILE A 511 13.65 12.07 -17.44
CA ILE A 511 13.65 10.63 -17.20
C ILE A 511 14.79 10.32 -16.24
N LEU A 512 14.46 9.67 -15.13
CA LEU A 512 15.44 9.20 -14.14
C LEU A 512 15.27 7.70 -13.92
N ASP A 513 16.34 6.95 -14.16
CA ASP A 513 16.41 5.52 -13.86
C ASP A 513 17.50 5.22 -12.83
N LEU A 514 17.21 4.33 -11.89
CA LEU A 514 18.21 3.74 -11.02
C LEU A 514 18.45 2.30 -11.42
N VAL A 515 19.71 1.92 -11.62
CA VAL A 515 20.12 0.53 -11.85
C VAL A 515 20.87 0.02 -10.62
N SER A 516 20.37 -1.06 -10.02
CA SER A 516 21.01 -1.73 -8.89
C SER A 516 22.23 -2.56 -9.32
N PRO A 517 23.11 -2.96 -8.39
CA PRO A 517 24.24 -3.85 -8.70
C PRO A 517 23.83 -5.19 -9.31
N SER A 518 22.62 -5.66 -9.03
CA SER A 518 22.04 -6.88 -9.62
C SER A 518 21.45 -6.66 -11.02
N GLY A 519 21.45 -5.42 -11.52
CA GLY A 519 20.89 -5.06 -12.83
C GLY A 519 19.43 -4.65 -12.79
N THR A 520 18.82 -4.52 -11.61
CA THR A 520 17.40 -4.15 -11.49
C THR A 520 17.20 -2.69 -11.81
N VAL A 521 16.36 -2.41 -12.80
CA VAL A 521 16.05 -1.05 -13.24
C VAL A 521 14.79 -0.54 -12.53
N SER A 522 14.89 0.63 -11.93
CA SER A 522 13.77 1.38 -11.35
C SER A 522 13.59 2.70 -12.09
N HIS A 523 12.51 2.82 -12.87
CA HIS A 523 12.03 4.11 -13.38
C HIS A 523 11.57 4.98 -12.19
N LEU A 524 12.41 5.95 -11.81
CA LEU A 524 12.16 6.84 -10.68
C LEU A 524 11.29 8.02 -11.12
N ALA A 525 11.60 8.59 -12.28
CA ALA A 525 10.82 9.63 -12.94
C ALA A 525 10.59 9.25 -14.40
N THR A 526 9.35 9.38 -14.85
CA THR A 526 8.95 9.20 -16.25
C THR A 526 8.52 10.53 -16.84
N SER A 527 8.51 10.60 -18.18
CA SER A 527 8.02 11.77 -18.92
C SER A 527 6.59 12.13 -18.52
N ARG A 528 6.36 13.42 -18.21
CA ARG A 528 5.05 13.98 -17.86
C ARG A 528 4.75 15.15 -18.77
N LYS A 529 4.05 14.89 -19.88
CA LYS A 529 3.86 15.87 -20.99
C LYS A 529 3.31 17.22 -20.57
N LYS A 530 2.47 17.26 -19.54
CA LYS A 530 1.82 18.48 -19.05
C LYS A 530 2.73 19.31 -18.13
N ASP A 531 3.76 18.70 -17.52
CA ASP A 531 4.66 19.37 -16.59
C ASP A 531 5.67 20.26 -17.32
N SER A 532 5.26 21.49 -17.59
CA SER A 532 6.11 22.53 -18.20
C SER A 532 6.86 23.39 -17.17
N SER A 533 6.91 22.95 -15.90
CA SER A 533 7.52 23.71 -14.82
C SER A 533 9.02 23.91 -15.02
N SER A 534 9.49 25.15 -14.82
CA SER A 534 10.92 25.51 -14.81
C SER A 534 11.56 25.46 -13.42
N LYS A 535 10.81 25.01 -12.40
CA LYS A 535 11.29 24.97 -11.01
C LYS A 535 12.29 23.84 -10.74
N GLY A 536 12.44 22.90 -11.68
CA GLY A 536 13.23 21.69 -11.51
C GLY A 536 12.79 20.86 -10.29
N LEU A 537 13.74 20.13 -9.71
CA LEU A 537 13.57 19.35 -8.49
C LEU A 537 14.54 19.87 -7.42
N ARG A 538 14.03 20.11 -6.21
CA ARG A 538 14.82 20.63 -5.07
C ARG A 538 14.77 19.63 -3.93
N ASP A 539 15.91 19.00 -3.67
CA ASP A 539 16.06 17.93 -2.67
C ASP A 539 14.91 16.91 -2.71
N TRP A 540 14.44 16.61 -3.93
CA TRP A 540 13.32 15.70 -4.14
C TRP A 540 13.81 14.27 -3.96
N THR A 541 13.09 13.48 -3.18
CA THR A 541 13.47 12.10 -2.89
C THR A 541 12.55 11.14 -3.61
N PHE A 542 13.08 10.44 -4.60
CA PHE A 542 12.44 9.28 -5.23
C PHE A 542 12.69 8.03 -4.40
N THR A 543 11.75 7.09 -4.36
CA THR A 543 11.96 5.77 -3.73
C THR A 543 11.60 4.63 -4.67
N THR A 544 12.18 3.46 -4.39
CA THR A 544 11.88 2.22 -5.08
C THR A 544 11.87 1.05 -4.10
N VAL A 545 10.92 0.14 -4.29
CA VAL A 545 10.85 -1.18 -3.62
C VAL A 545 11.30 -2.30 -4.55
N ARG A 546 11.65 -2.02 -5.81
CA ARG A 546 12.03 -3.04 -6.81
C ARG A 546 13.28 -3.83 -6.44
N CYS A 547 14.14 -3.28 -5.61
CA CYS A 547 15.37 -3.91 -5.16
C CYS A 547 15.18 -4.74 -3.87
N TRP A 548 13.93 -4.99 -3.43
CA TRP A 548 13.66 -5.72 -2.19
C TRP A 548 14.33 -7.10 -2.20
N GLY A 549 15.03 -7.44 -1.13
CA GLY A 549 15.79 -8.67 -0.96
C GLY A 549 17.17 -8.69 -1.62
N GLU A 550 17.51 -7.73 -2.48
CA GLU A 550 18.83 -7.67 -3.12
C GLU A 550 19.93 -7.26 -2.15
N GLY A 551 21.17 -7.64 -2.47
CA GLY A 551 22.36 -7.16 -1.78
C GLY A 551 22.75 -5.74 -2.22
N PRO A 552 23.26 -4.89 -1.32
CA PRO A 552 23.57 -3.49 -1.64
C PRO A 552 24.92 -3.27 -2.34
N LEU A 553 25.80 -4.28 -2.35
CA LEU A 553 27.20 -4.15 -2.75
C LEU A 553 27.36 -4.17 -4.28
N GLY A 554 28.27 -3.33 -4.78
CA GLY A 554 28.58 -3.21 -6.19
C GLY A 554 28.21 -1.84 -6.75
N VAL A 555 28.03 -1.76 -8.08
CA VAL A 555 27.84 -0.49 -8.78
C VAL A 555 26.36 -0.14 -8.83
N TRP A 556 26.00 0.99 -8.25
CA TRP A 556 24.71 1.65 -8.46
C TRP A 556 24.87 2.72 -9.53
N SER A 557 23.93 2.81 -10.46
CA SER A 557 23.96 3.78 -11.56
C SER A 557 22.67 4.59 -11.60
N LEU A 558 22.77 5.90 -11.34
CA LEU A 558 21.71 6.87 -11.61
C LEU A 558 21.86 7.35 -13.05
N GLN A 559 20.82 7.17 -13.86
CA GLN A 559 20.80 7.56 -15.26
C GLN A 559 19.76 8.66 -15.46
N VAL A 560 20.18 9.78 -16.07
CA VAL A 560 19.32 10.96 -16.27
C VAL A 560 19.36 11.41 -17.73
N ALA A 561 18.20 11.70 -18.30
CA ALA A 561 18.05 12.22 -19.66
C ALA A 561 16.74 13.00 -19.83
N ASP A 562 16.60 13.67 -20.97
CA ASP A 562 15.32 14.25 -21.40
C ASP A 562 14.62 13.40 -22.47
N ASP A 563 13.31 13.26 -22.32
CA ASP A 563 12.42 12.69 -23.32
C ASP A 563 12.31 13.60 -24.54
N THR A 564 12.85 13.15 -25.68
CA THR A 564 12.79 13.93 -26.92
C THR A 564 11.42 13.90 -27.60
N SER A 565 10.49 13.04 -27.16
CA SER A 565 9.15 12.88 -27.72
C SER A 565 8.14 13.92 -27.21
N ILE A 566 8.48 14.64 -26.14
CA ILE A 566 7.62 15.67 -25.52
C ILE A 566 7.52 16.96 -26.34
N GLY A 567 8.33 17.09 -27.41
CA GLY A 567 8.25 18.20 -28.36
C GLY A 567 8.83 19.51 -27.83
N ILE A 568 9.66 19.47 -26.79
CA ILE A 568 10.46 20.63 -26.41
C ILE A 568 11.55 20.89 -27.47
N PRO A 569 11.95 22.15 -27.72
CA PRO A 569 13.03 22.39 -28.66
C PRO A 569 14.32 21.68 -28.20
N PRO A 570 15.29 21.40 -29.09
CA PRO A 570 16.56 20.83 -28.67
C PRO A 570 17.37 21.82 -27.81
N ASP A 571 18.46 21.34 -27.21
CA ASP A 571 19.48 22.19 -26.58
C ASP A 571 20.05 23.21 -27.58
N THR A 572 20.33 24.42 -27.12
CA THR A 572 21.07 25.43 -27.90
C THR A 572 22.57 25.15 -27.80
N GLU A 573 23.34 25.48 -28.85
CA GLU A 573 24.80 25.27 -28.84
C GLU A 573 25.45 25.90 -27.60
N GLY A 574 25.99 25.07 -26.70
CA GLY A 574 26.71 25.48 -25.50
C GLY A 574 25.90 25.53 -24.19
N GLU A 575 24.57 25.34 -24.23
CA GLU A 575 23.70 25.39 -23.04
C GLU A 575 22.74 24.20 -22.98
N SER A 576 22.84 23.40 -21.91
CA SER A 576 21.87 22.34 -21.63
C SER A 576 20.65 22.95 -20.94
N ARG A 577 19.46 22.42 -21.24
CA ARG A 577 18.20 22.79 -20.58
C ARG A 577 18.11 22.41 -19.11
N GLY A 578 19.01 21.51 -18.70
CA GLY A 578 18.95 20.81 -17.43
C GLY A 578 20.31 20.50 -16.85
N TYR A 579 20.44 20.65 -15.53
CA TYR A 579 21.66 20.28 -14.82
C TYR A 579 21.31 19.43 -13.61
N LEU A 580 21.92 18.25 -13.52
CA LEU A 580 21.96 17.50 -12.27
C LEU A 580 23.01 18.17 -11.37
N LEU A 581 22.54 18.90 -10.36
CA LEU A 581 23.40 19.66 -9.46
C LEU A 581 24.01 18.76 -8.39
N GLN A 582 23.16 17.98 -7.72
CA GLN A 582 23.57 17.04 -6.70
C GLN A 582 22.63 15.85 -6.57
N TRP A 583 23.15 14.74 -6.04
CA TRP A 583 22.34 13.59 -5.65
C TRP A 583 22.96 12.81 -4.48
N SER A 584 22.13 12.00 -3.82
CA SER A 584 22.57 11.04 -2.79
C SER A 584 21.66 9.81 -2.78
N ILE A 585 22.19 8.68 -2.29
CA ILE A 585 21.42 7.45 -2.11
C ILE A 585 21.26 7.14 -0.62
N LYS A 586 20.12 6.54 -0.28
CA LYS A 586 19.83 6.02 1.05
C LYS A 586 19.25 4.62 0.92
N LEU A 587 19.85 3.68 1.62
CA LEU A 587 19.52 2.26 1.60
C LEU A 587 18.88 1.88 2.93
N TYR A 588 17.74 1.19 2.87
CA TYR A 588 17.03 0.65 4.01
C TYR A 588 16.98 -0.87 3.87
N GLY A 589 17.20 -1.60 4.96
CA GLY A 589 17.20 -3.04 4.88
C GLY A 589 17.44 -3.74 6.21
N THR A 590 17.96 -4.96 6.14
CA THR A 590 18.19 -5.81 7.32
C THR A 590 19.51 -6.56 7.24
N ASN A 591 19.83 -7.27 8.32
CA ASN A 591 20.94 -8.21 8.39
C ASN A 591 20.56 -9.62 7.87
N LEU A 592 19.35 -9.81 7.33
CA LEU A 592 18.94 -11.07 6.72
C LEU A 592 19.85 -11.36 5.53
N THR A 593 20.35 -12.60 5.45
CA THR A 593 21.16 -13.09 4.34
C THR A 593 20.28 -13.48 3.16
N SER A 594 20.87 -13.65 1.97
CA SER A 594 20.14 -14.17 0.81
C SER A 594 19.52 -15.55 1.07
N LEU A 595 20.16 -16.38 1.92
CA LEU A 595 19.59 -17.66 2.35
C LEU A 595 18.34 -17.48 3.21
N ASP A 596 18.31 -16.47 4.09
CA ASP A 596 17.12 -16.16 4.89
C ASP A 596 15.96 -15.69 4.02
N ILE A 597 16.24 -14.92 2.96
CA ILE A 597 15.23 -14.52 1.95
C ILE A 597 14.65 -15.76 1.27
N VAL A 598 15.49 -16.69 0.80
CA VAL A 598 15.05 -17.94 0.18
C VAL A 598 14.24 -18.80 1.14
N ASN A 599 14.69 -18.97 2.39
CA ASN A 599 13.97 -19.75 3.40
C ASN A 599 12.61 -19.15 3.72
N ARG A 600 12.49 -17.81 3.78
CA ARG A 600 11.21 -17.14 3.94
C ARG A 600 10.28 -17.39 2.75
N LYS A 601 10.79 -17.35 1.51
CA LYS A 601 9.98 -17.67 0.32
C LYS A 601 9.44 -19.10 0.39
N ILE A 602 10.28 -20.07 0.73
CA ILE A 602 9.87 -21.47 0.90
C ILE A 602 8.79 -21.60 1.97
N LEU A 603 8.99 -20.98 3.14
CA LEU A 603 8.03 -21.01 4.23
C LEU A 603 6.66 -20.45 3.81
N ILE A 604 6.67 -19.31 3.11
CA ILE A 604 5.44 -18.67 2.63
C ILE A 604 4.78 -19.54 1.55
N ASP A 605 5.54 -20.06 0.59
CA ASP A 605 5.03 -20.94 -0.46
C ASP A 605 4.38 -22.22 0.11
N GLN A 606 4.96 -22.82 1.15
CA GLN A 606 4.36 -23.97 1.85
C GLN A 606 2.96 -23.66 2.39
N VAL A 607 2.82 -22.58 3.18
CA VAL A 607 1.55 -22.28 3.86
C VAL A 607 0.47 -21.74 2.93
N VAL A 608 0.84 -21.04 1.85
CA VAL A 608 -0.13 -20.56 0.86
C VAL A 608 -0.62 -21.68 -0.06
N ASN A 609 0.14 -22.77 -0.19
CA ASN A 609 -0.26 -23.98 -0.91
C ASN A 609 -0.98 -25.02 -0.02
N GLY A 610 -1.37 -24.64 1.21
CA GLY A 610 -2.22 -25.44 2.09
C GLY A 610 -1.49 -26.39 3.04
N ASP A 611 -0.19 -26.19 3.28
CA ASP A 611 0.52 -26.89 4.35
C ASP A 611 0.09 -26.33 5.72
N ASP A 612 -0.67 -27.14 6.47
CA ASP A 612 -1.16 -26.84 7.82
C ASP A 612 -0.25 -27.37 8.94
N ASP A 613 0.80 -28.13 8.61
CA ASP A 613 1.75 -28.68 9.59
C ASP A 613 2.80 -27.64 10.03
N VAL A 614 2.88 -26.50 9.34
CA VAL A 614 3.79 -25.40 9.69
C VAL A 614 3.34 -24.71 10.98
N ILE A 615 4.24 -24.68 11.96
CA ILE A 615 3.96 -24.11 13.29
C ILE A 615 3.78 -22.58 13.19
N PRO A 616 2.65 -22.03 13.68
CA PRO A 616 2.44 -20.59 13.76
C PRO A 616 3.50 -19.88 14.60
N SER A 617 3.93 -18.71 14.13
CA SER A 617 4.86 -17.87 14.87
C SER A 617 4.15 -17.11 16.00
N THR A 618 4.76 -17.07 17.18
CA THR A 618 4.18 -16.39 18.35
C THR A 618 4.57 -14.92 18.42
N CYS A 619 3.75 -14.11 19.10
CA CYS A 619 4.08 -12.72 19.37
C CYS A 619 5.01 -12.60 20.59
N PRO A 620 6.01 -11.70 20.55
CA PRO A 620 6.71 -11.32 21.75
C PRO A 620 5.73 -10.66 22.74
N PRO A 621 5.99 -10.71 24.05
CA PRO A 621 5.14 -10.07 25.05
C PRO A 621 4.95 -8.58 24.73
N LYS A 622 3.70 -8.10 24.77
CA LYS A 622 3.40 -6.69 24.56
C LYS A 622 4.11 -5.84 25.62
N PRO A 623 4.71 -4.70 25.27
CA PRO A 623 5.25 -3.77 26.26
C PRO A 623 4.14 -3.35 27.23
N THR A 624 4.34 -3.54 28.52
CA THR A 624 3.35 -3.26 29.57
C THR A 624 3.26 -1.77 29.90
N ASN A 625 4.26 -0.97 29.53
CA ASN A 625 4.27 0.47 29.75
C ASN A 625 4.80 1.22 28.52
N LEU A 626 4.09 2.27 28.09
CA LEU A 626 4.50 3.10 26.95
C LEU A 626 5.85 3.81 27.19
N GLN A 627 6.25 3.98 28.46
CA GLN A 627 7.52 4.57 28.86
C GLN A 627 8.71 3.60 28.78
N ASP A 628 8.46 2.29 28.73
CA ASP A 628 9.50 1.25 28.64
C ASP A 628 9.94 1.00 27.18
N ILE A 629 9.26 1.63 26.21
CA ILE A 629 9.61 1.54 24.79
C ILE A 629 10.80 2.45 24.52
N THR A 630 11.99 1.87 24.44
CA THR A 630 13.20 2.57 24.00
C THR A 630 13.13 2.81 22.50
N PHE A 631 12.86 4.04 22.08
CA PHE A 631 12.96 4.43 20.68
C PHE A 631 14.43 4.64 20.31
N PRO A 632 14.90 4.21 19.12
CA PRO A 632 16.21 4.60 18.62
C PRO A 632 16.30 6.13 18.64
N ASP A 633 17.41 6.65 19.17
CA ASP A 633 17.61 8.09 19.38
C ASP A 633 17.23 8.87 18.12
N SER A 634 16.27 9.78 18.26
CA SER A 634 16.01 10.80 17.24
C SER A 634 17.32 11.54 16.94
N PRO A 635 17.63 11.88 15.68
CA PRO A 635 18.75 12.78 15.36
C PRO A 635 18.62 14.14 16.07
N ILE A 636 17.43 14.46 16.56
CA ILE A 636 17.19 15.50 17.56
C ILE A 636 17.59 14.95 18.94
N GLY A 637 18.85 14.53 19.04
CA GLY A 637 19.40 13.95 20.25
C GLY A 637 19.39 14.97 21.38
N ASN A 638 19.52 14.47 22.60
CA ASN A 638 19.66 15.21 23.87
C ASN A 638 20.49 16.52 23.83
N LYS A 639 21.33 16.73 22.82
CA LYS A 639 22.01 17.99 22.52
C LYS A 639 21.05 19.14 22.19
N LEU A 640 20.04 18.97 21.33
CA LEU A 640 19.10 20.08 21.02
C LEU A 640 18.26 20.42 22.26
N LEU A 641 17.82 19.42 23.01
CA LEU A 641 17.08 19.63 24.26
C LEU A 641 17.94 20.36 25.31
N LYS A 642 19.23 20.04 25.41
CA LYS A 642 20.21 20.75 26.25
C LYS A 642 20.44 22.20 25.77
N VAL A 643 20.50 22.43 24.46
CA VAL A 643 20.65 23.77 23.88
C VAL A 643 19.40 24.62 24.10
N LEU A 644 18.20 24.05 23.90
CA LEU A 644 16.93 24.73 24.13
C LEU A 644 16.71 25.05 25.62
N SER A 645 17.05 24.13 26.51
CA SER A 645 17.00 24.38 27.96
C SER A 645 18.03 25.41 28.43
N ALA A 646 19.23 25.42 27.83
CA ALA A 646 20.22 26.48 28.07
C ALA A 646 19.73 27.84 27.55
N LEU A 647 19.14 27.91 26.35
CA LEU A 647 18.56 29.14 25.79
C LEU A 647 17.41 29.67 26.65
N ALA A 648 16.52 28.78 27.12
CA ALA A 648 15.44 29.15 28.03
C ALA A 648 15.98 29.72 29.35
N ALA A 649 17.03 29.11 29.92
CA ALA A 649 17.68 29.61 31.13
C ALA A 649 18.32 30.99 30.93
N VAL A 650 18.92 31.25 29.76
CA VAL A 650 19.47 32.56 29.39
C VAL A 650 18.35 33.61 29.27
N ILE A 651 17.24 33.29 28.59
CA ILE A 651 16.09 34.20 28.44
C ILE A 651 15.50 34.55 29.81
N VAL A 652 15.31 33.56 30.69
CA VAL A 652 14.82 33.77 32.07
C VAL A 652 15.79 34.66 32.86
N SER A 653 17.09 34.47 32.69
CA SER A 653 18.12 35.28 33.35
C SER A 653 18.11 36.74 32.86
N ILE A 654 17.92 36.95 31.55
CA ILE A 654 17.79 38.29 30.96
C ILE A 654 16.52 38.99 31.46
N LEU A 655 15.40 38.28 31.51
CA LEU A 655 14.13 38.80 32.05
C LEU A 655 14.27 39.17 33.53
N PHE A 656 14.93 38.33 34.32
CA PHE A 656 15.21 38.61 35.73
C PHE A 656 16.10 39.84 35.90
N LEU A 657 17.16 39.97 35.10
CA LEU A 657 18.04 41.14 35.11
C LEU A 657 17.29 42.41 34.71
N HIS A 658 16.41 42.34 33.70
CA HIS A 658 15.58 43.47 33.27
C HIS A 658 14.62 43.91 34.38
N ILE A 659 13.98 42.97 35.07
CA ILE A 659 13.11 43.25 36.22
C ILE A 659 13.93 43.89 37.36
N LEU A 660 15.13 43.36 37.65
CA LEU A 660 16.00 43.88 38.69
C LEU A 660 16.47 45.30 38.39
N ILE A 661 16.91 45.58 37.16
CA ILE A 661 17.30 46.92 36.71
C ILE A 661 16.12 47.89 36.82
N THR A 662 14.93 47.47 36.38
CA THR A 662 13.71 48.28 36.46
C THR A 662 13.34 48.58 37.92
N PHE A 663 13.50 47.61 38.81
CA PHE A 663 13.28 47.78 40.25
C PHE A 663 14.30 48.75 40.88
N ILE A 664 15.59 48.61 40.56
CA ILE A 664 16.64 49.54 41.03
C ILE A 664 16.37 50.96 40.51
N TYR A 665 16.00 51.10 39.24
CA TYR A 665 15.68 52.39 38.63
C TYR A 665 14.47 53.04 39.29
N ARG A 666 13.41 52.28 39.58
CA ARG A 666 12.26 52.75 40.37
C ARG A 666 12.69 53.23 41.76
N LYS A 667 13.48 52.44 42.48
CA LYS A 667 13.97 52.80 43.82
C LYS A 667 14.86 54.05 43.81
N MET A 668 15.69 54.23 42.78
CA MET A 668 16.49 55.45 42.59
C MET A 668 15.62 56.65 42.22
N ARG A 669 14.58 56.46 41.39
CA ARG A 669 13.60 57.50 41.03
C ARG A 669 12.82 57.95 42.26
N ASP A 670 12.39 57.02 43.11
CA ASP A 670 11.67 57.33 44.35
C ASP A 670 12.57 58.09 45.33
N LYS A 671 13.86 57.70 45.43
CA LYS A 671 14.86 58.48 46.17
C LYS A 671 15.03 59.89 45.59
N LYS A 672 15.15 60.03 44.26
CA LYS A 672 15.31 61.32 43.58
C LYS A 672 14.08 62.22 43.73
N ASN A 673 12.88 61.65 43.74
CA ASN A 673 11.63 62.37 43.98
C ASN A 673 11.51 62.81 45.44
N SER A 674 11.98 61.99 46.39
CA SER A 674 12.08 62.37 47.81
C SER A 674 13.06 63.54 48.06
N TYR A 675 14.09 63.70 47.23
CA TYR A 675 14.98 64.86 47.28
C TYR A 675 14.39 66.11 46.58
N ARG A 676 13.55 65.94 45.56
CA ARG A 676 12.88 67.05 44.85
C ARG A 676 11.72 67.66 45.62
N SER A 677 11.04 66.92 46.48
CA SER A 677 9.99 67.46 47.38
C SER A 677 10.53 68.27 48.56
N ALA A 678 11.86 68.36 48.72
CA ALA A 678 12.53 69.08 49.81
C ALA A 678 13.09 70.46 49.41
N LEU A 679 12.82 70.94 48.19
CA LEU A 679 13.31 72.24 47.69
C LEU A 679 12.14 73.23 47.50
N PRO A 680 12.22 74.47 48.05
CA PRO A 680 11.15 75.47 47.94
C PRO A 680 11.10 76.11 46.54
N PRO A 681 9.93 76.64 46.10
CA PRO A 681 9.74 77.12 44.74
C PRO A 681 10.42 78.48 44.53
N VAL A 682 11.18 78.61 43.43
CA VAL A 682 11.70 79.88 42.92
C VAL A 682 10.95 80.23 41.64
N THR A 683 10.29 81.37 41.66
CA THR A 683 9.65 82.05 40.52
C THR A 683 10.65 82.97 39.81
N LEU A 684 10.62 83.03 38.47
CA LEU A 684 11.06 84.16 37.59
C LEU A 684 10.71 83.76 36.13
N ARG A 685 9.68 84.35 35.50
CA ARG A 685 9.61 85.57 34.64
C ARG A 685 10.21 85.44 33.22
N HIS A 686 9.34 85.84 32.27
CA HIS A 686 9.41 85.97 30.80
C HIS A 686 10.67 86.60 30.18
N LEU A 687 10.96 86.21 28.91
CA LEU A 687 11.08 87.02 27.66
C LEU A 687 11.52 86.09 26.49
N SER A 688 10.71 85.90 25.43
CA SER A 688 10.80 86.46 24.03
C SER A 688 12.06 86.04 23.25
N SER A 689 12.12 85.69 21.95
CA SER A 689 11.27 85.95 20.77
C SER A 689 11.80 85.16 19.52
N THR A 690 10.95 84.99 18.48
CA THR A 690 11.18 85.05 16.99
C THR A 690 12.08 83.99 16.29
N ALA A 691 11.86 83.45 15.08
CA ALA A 691 10.98 83.65 13.88
C ALA A 691 11.00 82.31 13.05
N GLU A 692 9.99 81.80 12.30
CA GLU A 692 9.34 82.21 11.00
C GLU A 692 10.34 82.48 9.85
N GLU A 693 10.33 81.82 8.67
CA GLU A 693 9.39 81.83 7.50
C GLU A 693 9.79 80.72 6.47
N GLU A 694 8.87 79.95 5.85
CA GLU A 694 8.30 80.02 4.45
C GLU A 694 9.28 79.64 3.30
N GLU A 695 8.97 79.02 2.14
CA GLU A 695 7.83 78.47 1.37
C GLU A 695 8.51 77.62 0.24
N GLY A 696 8.02 76.48 -0.28
CA GLY A 696 6.91 76.34 -1.22
C GLY A 696 7.35 75.75 -2.59
N LEU A 697 6.50 74.89 -3.17
CA LEU A 697 6.30 74.54 -4.59
C LEU A 697 6.93 73.28 -5.25
N LEU A 698 5.98 72.39 -5.60
CA LEU A 698 5.76 71.63 -6.85
C LEU A 698 6.15 70.14 -6.93
N LEU A 699 5.10 69.38 -7.27
CA LEU A 699 4.96 67.96 -7.56
C LEU A 699 5.55 67.61 -8.93
N GLU A 700 6.23 66.46 -9.06
CA GLU A 700 5.97 65.41 -10.07
C GLU A 700 7.07 64.33 -10.12
N SER A 701 6.65 63.07 -9.97
CA SER A 701 7.06 61.87 -10.71
C SER A 701 8.52 61.33 -10.73
N ARG A 702 8.57 59.99 -10.66
CA ARG A 702 9.61 59.02 -11.11
C ARG A 702 10.71 58.57 -10.14
N ASP A 703 10.49 57.35 -9.63
CA ASP A 703 11.29 56.13 -9.80
C ASP A 703 12.80 56.09 -9.53
N ASN A 704 13.17 54.92 -8.97
CA ASN A 704 14.46 54.21 -8.93
C ASN A 704 15.41 54.44 -7.73
N ASN A 705 15.57 53.39 -6.93
CA ASN A 705 16.82 52.62 -6.73
C ASN A 705 16.63 51.70 -5.51
N GLU A 706 16.69 50.38 -5.67
CA GLU A 706 17.90 49.55 -5.81
C GLU A 706 18.85 49.59 -4.61
N ASN A 707 18.91 48.42 -3.96
CA ASN A 707 20.07 47.71 -3.43
C ASN A 707 20.89 48.25 -2.25
N GLU A 708 21.46 47.24 -1.58
CA GLU A 708 22.64 47.26 -0.70
C GLU A 708 22.46 47.68 0.77
N TRP A 709 22.53 46.67 1.64
CA TRP A 709 23.43 46.71 2.79
C TRP A 709 24.34 45.49 2.74
N ASN A 710 25.55 45.69 2.21
CA ASN A 710 26.70 44.82 2.40
C ASN A 710 27.77 45.62 3.17
N GLU A 711 28.57 44.87 3.93
CA GLU A 711 29.92 45.20 4.39
C GLU A 711 30.06 46.27 5.50
N GLU A 712 30.50 45.88 6.70
CA GLU A 712 31.88 45.57 7.10
C GLU A 712 32.52 46.82 7.75
N ILE A 713 32.73 46.77 9.07
CA ILE A 713 33.84 47.53 9.68
C ILE A 713 34.58 46.59 10.64
N VAL A 714 35.81 46.34 10.21
CA VAL A 714 36.94 45.66 10.82
C VAL A 714 37.73 46.64 11.72
N GLU A 715 38.39 46.05 12.73
CA GLU A 715 39.58 46.52 13.48
C GLU A 715 39.48 47.76 14.40
N ASP A 716 40.28 47.92 15.47
CA ASP A 716 41.04 47.07 16.41
C ASP A 716 41.73 48.05 17.39
N LYS A 717 42.15 47.52 18.53
CA LYS A 717 43.21 47.98 19.45
C LYS A 717 42.92 49.03 20.54
N THR A 718 43.19 48.51 21.74
CA THR A 718 44.14 48.97 22.77
C THR A 718 43.62 49.59 24.08
N THR A 719 44.00 48.88 25.16
CA THR A 719 44.37 49.32 26.53
C THR A 719 43.28 49.92 27.41
N LEU A 720 42.80 49.16 28.41
CA LEU A 720 43.44 48.97 29.73
C LEU A 720 42.82 47.76 30.45
#